data_AF-A0A2H3IU38-F1
#
_entry.id   AF-A0A2H3IU38-F1
#
_cell.length_a   1.000
_cell.length_b   1.000
_cell.length_c   1.000
_cell.angle_alpha   90.00
_cell.angle_beta   90.00
_cell.angle_gamma   90.00
#
_symmetry.space_group_name_H-M   'P 1'
#
loop_
_entity.id
_entity.type
_entity.pdbx_description
1 polymer ?
#
loop_
_entity_poly.entity_id
_entity_poly.type
_entity_poly.pdbx_seq_one_letter_code
_entity_poly.pdbx_strand_id
1 'polypeptide(L)'
;MNPTPDSSVSHSDLQHPGRAAASTIPQKRSIAYLEQLIEDSRELHAQRTRKSQRHFYRETAGSTLNIPQLGSSQVASQNDTGEASWFQVEDVSILPIYTSEAACTAFATQLCQCLEKPGSPKPHISRWNFIDESILNHSLNADINWPSLVSAKLLVKTALGHINPGFHLALKKDTIDVLSSVYQNQSFNDPVLKCKYFALFAIGQVYSTQHDLTNASTIAGTTYFAQSLNLLQVIPERPSMTHIESLLLLAYFCQFLNRFHSAYLLIGNALRVGLIAGLNYNIPQSHRISAKDREHRVRIWWSIYVFDRFWGSKSGFPVQIHDDDIHVDLPSVVVPESDNDQFPDGAYQIATIELARITGNTTKGIYGRARSNESFLQREQKLLTQLKMWEESLPEHLKLHLGTANPKHVVLMHLQFSFIVILALRPVLLKLLSSHVKKRPLGFSDDVTSILLTLGEACIHAARHSLKLCQDEWTSGSLAVFGYAFPAFIFSSILVLTISSHLSIGSPSDTTSVETAMEMLRILKSSNNLAAKDLYEQLQSVQQCVEHHHHLCSTANAQKPASDRPESIPREWDLPRLEQPTDGLPPTFPPLSGFSDMDLSTGMALQSSLMEEFLTQPVSNLDSTNLAELPIDFDVSCLWSGNTSIPE
;
A
#
# COMPACT_ATOMS: atom_id res chain seq x y z
N MET A 1 -22.95 10.03 -78.49
CA MET A 1 -23.61 10.75 -79.60
C MET A 1 -24.35 11.93 -78.99
N ASN A 2 -23.95 13.17 -79.33
CA ASN A 2 -24.82 14.34 -79.14
C ASN A 2 -25.79 14.40 -80.34
N PRO A 3 -26.93 15.09 -80.22
CA PRO A 3 -26.94 16.49 -80.65
C PRO A 3 -27.73 17.46 -79.74
N THR A 4 -27.29 18.71 -79.70
CA THR A 4 -28.12 19.91 -79.45
C THR A 4 -28.71 20.42 -80.78
N PRO A 5 -29.84 21.15 -80.75
CA PRO A 5 -29.81 22.63 -80.86
C PRO A 5 -30.81 23.30 -79.88
N ASP A 6 -30.71 24.56 -79.41
CA ASP A 6 -30.19 25.84 -79.91
C ASP A 6 -31.24 26.74 -80.63
N SER A 7 -31.12 28.07 -80.43
CA SER A 7 -32.01 29.21 -80.85
C SER A 7 -33.09 29.68 -79.84
N SER A 8 -33.40 30.96 -79.61
CA SER A 8 -32.78 32.30 -79.74
C SER A 8 -33.86 33.38 -79.42
N VAL A 9 -33.52 34.69 -79.51
CA VAL A 9 -34.39 35.91 -79.39
C VAL A 9 -34.64 36.40 -77.95
N SER A 10 -34.74 37.71 -77.64
CA SER A 10 -33.74 38.82 -77.71
C SER A 10 -34.36 40.15 -77.18
N HIS A 11 -33.54 41.09 -76.64
CA HIS A 11 -33.91 42.47 -76.23
C HIS A 11 -34.89 42.58 -75.02
N SER A 12 -35.02 43.62 -74.18
CA SER A 12 -34.31 44.90 -73.87
C SER A 12 -35.10 45.60 -72.71
N ASP A 13 -34.61 46.45 -71.79
CA ASP A 13 -33.26 46.95 -71.48
C ASP A 13 -33.18 47.69 -70.10
N LEU A 14 -32.01 48.27 -69.78
CA LEU A 14 -31.74 49.44 -68.90
C LEU A 14 -32.10 49.48 -67.39
N GLN A 15 -31.04 49.72 -66.59
CA GLN A 15 -30.89 50.66 -65.46
C GLN A 15 -31.08 50.27 -63.95
N HIS A 16 -29.92 50.26 -63.28
CA HIS A 16 -29.59 50.93 -62.00
C HIS A 16 -29.88 50.26 -60.62
N PRO A 17 -29.17 50.64 -59.52
CA PRO A 17 -28.30 49.67 -58.85
C PRO A 17 -28.41 49.55 -57.31
N GLY A 18 -27.74 48.54 -56.75
CA GLY A 18 -26.85 48.74 -55.59
C GLY A 18 -27.42 48.75 -54.15
N ARG A 19 -27.24 47.62 -53.46
CA ARG A 19 -26.94 47.44 -52.01
C ARG A 19 -27.95 47.86 -50.92
N ALA A 20 -28.22 46.86 -50.06
CA ALA A 20 -28.42 46.91 -48.60
C ALA A 20 -29.78 47.37 -48.02
N ALA A 21 -30.54 46.39 -47.50
CA ALA A 21 -31.38 46.52 -46.30
C ALA A 21 -31.52 45.14 -45.63
N ALA A 22 -31.64 45.10 -44.29
CA ALA A 22 -31.63 43.87 -43.48
C ALA A 22 -33.04 43.48 -42.97
N SER A 23 -33.22 42.22 -42.58
CA SER A 23 -34.22 41.79 -41.59
C SER A 23 -33.63 40.67 -40.71
N THR A 24 -33.44 40.82 -39.39
CA THR A 24 -34.40 40.65 -38.26
C THR A 24 -35.27 39.38 -38.41
N ILE A 25 -35.31 38.38 -37.51
CA ILE A 25 -35.24 38.27 -36.02
C ILE A 25 -35.09 36.74 -35.68
N PRO A 26 -34.75 36.22 -34.45
CA PRO A 26 -34.92 36.78 -33.09
C PRO A 26 -33.72 36.59 -32.11
N GLN A 27 -33.03 37.68 -31.73
CA GLN A 27 -32.15 37.64 -30.54
C GLN A 27 -32.92 37.69 -29.20
N LYS A 28 -34.18 38.14 -29.19
CA LYS A 28 -34.95 38.38 -27.94
C LYS A 28 -35.21 37.14 -27.08
N ARG A 29 -35.32 35.93 -27.65
CA ARG A 29 -35.49 34.70 -26.85
C ARG A 29 -34.22 34.27 -26.12
N SER A 30 -33.04 34.57 -26.67
CA SER A 30 -31.76 34.24 -26.03
C SER A 30 -31.50 35.14 -24.80
N ILE A 31 -31.81 36.43 -24.92
CA ILE A 31 -31.60 37.41 -23.83
C ILE A 31 -32.53 37.10 -22.65
N ALA A 32 -33.83 36.87 -22.89
CA ALA A 32 -34.77 36.53 -21.81
C ALA A 32 -34.40 35.24 -21.06
N TYR A 33 -33.82 34.25 -21.76
CA TYR A 33 -33.34 33.01 -21.13
C TYR A 33 -32.07 33.23 -20.28
N LEU A 34 -31.17 34.11 -20.72
CA LEU A 34 -29.98 34.49 -19.94
C LEU A 34 -30.35 35.34 -18.72
N GLU A 35 -31.34 36.24 -18.84
CA GLU A 35 -31.87 37.01 -17.70
C GLU A 35 -32.54 36.09 -16.66
N GLN A 36 -33.30 35.08 -17.10
CA GLN A 36 -33.86 34.03 -16.23
C GLN A 36 -32.76 33.29 -15.45
N LEU A 37 -31.71 32.82 -16.13
CA LEU A 37 -30.58 32.10 -15.51
C LEU A 37 -29.79 32.96 -14.51
N ILE A 38 -29.68 34.27 -14.76
CA ILE A 38 -29.01 35.20 -13.83
C ILE A 38 -29.86 35.39 -12.57
N GLU A 39 -31.19 35.46 -12.70
CA GLU A 39 -32.08 35.62 -11.55
C GLU A 39 -32.19 34.33 -10.72
N ASP A 40 -32.33 33.16 -11.37
CA ASP A 40 -32.28 31.85 -10.70
C ASP A 40 -30.96 31.66 -9.92
N SER A 41 -29.83 32.10 -10.49
CA SER A 41 -28.52 32.09 -9.82
C SER A 41 -28.48 33.01 -8.60
N ARG A 42 -29.02 34.22 -8.70
CA ARG A 42 -29.13 35.15 -7.56
C ARG A 42 -30.03 34.59 -6.46
N GLU A 43 -31.14 33.96 -6.81
CA GLU A 43 -32.03 33.35 -5.83
C GLU A 43 -31.33 32.18 -5.11
N LEU A 44 -30.66 31.30 -5.85
CA LEU A 44 -29.86 30.21 -5.27
C LEU A 44 -28.75 30.74 -4.33
N HIS A 45 -28.05 31.80 -4.71
CA HIS A 45 -27.08 32.45 -3.84
C HIS A 45 -27.73 33.05 -2.58
N ALA A 46 -28.89 33.71 -2.70
CA ALA A 46 -29.64 34.23 -1.56
C ALA A 46 -30.14 33.11 -0.62
N GLN A 47 -30.59 31.98 -1.17
CA GLN A 47 -30.96 30.80 -0.40
C GLN A 47 -29.76 30.17 0.33
N ARG A 48 -28.57 30.14 -0.31
CA ARG A 48 -27.31 29.67 0.31
C ARG A 48 -26.89 30.56 1.47
N THR A 49 -26.94 31.89 1.30
CA THR A 49 -26.66 32.85 2.38
C THR A 49 -27.66 32.73 3.53
N ARG A 50 -28.95 32.53 3.24
CA ARG A 50 -29.99 32.26 4.27
C ARG A 50 -29.77 30.93 5.01
N LYS A 51 -29.31 29.87 4.34
CA LYS A 51 -28.89 28.61 5.01
C LYS A 51 -27.67 28.83 5.91
N SER A 52 -26.66 29.58 5.44
CA SER A 52 -25.45 29.88 6.22
C SER A 52 -25.77 30.72 7.47
N GLN A 53 -26.64 31.73 7.35
CA GLN A 53 -27.13 32.51 8.49
C GLN A 53 -27.97 31.66 9.46
N ARG A 54 -28.77 30.71 8.97
CA ARG A 54 -29.51 29.77 9.84
C ARG A 54 -28.60 28.81 10.62
N HIS A 55 -27.42 28.47 10.11
CA HIS A 55 -26.40 27.77 10.90
C HIS A 55 -25.82 28.67 11.99
N PHE A 56 -25.44 29.90 11.64
CA PHE A 56 -24.82 30.86 12.58
C PHE A 56 -25.72 31.23 13.77
N TYR A 57 -27.05 31.30 13.56
CA TYR A 57 -28.04 31.50 14.64
C TYR A 57 -28.39 30.22 15.43
N ARG A 58 -27.96 29.03 15.00
CA ARG A 58 -28.21 27.77 15.72
C ARG A 58 -27.09 27.42 16.71
N GLU A 59 -25.89 27.94 16.51
CA GLU A 59 -24.75 27.77 17.43
C GLU A 59 -24.75 28.75 18.62
N THR A 60 -25.60 29.78 18.59
CA THR A 60 -25.67 30.84 19.61
C THR A 60 -26.86 30.74 20.59
N ALA A 61 -27.73 29.75 20.43
CA ALA A 61 -28.84 29.47 21.35
C ALA A 61 -28.65 28.10 22.03
N GLY A 62 -28.24 28.11 23.29
CA GLY A 62 -27.85 26.90 24.03
C GLY A 62 -29.00 26.03 24.53
N SER A 63 -28.63 24.81 24.93
CA SER A 63 -29.27 23.98 25.96
C SER A 63 -30.80 23.80 25.91
N THR A 64 -31.27 22.64 25.44
CA THR A 64 -31.81 21.57 26.33
C THR A 64 -32.24 20.35 25.52
N LEU A 65 -32.14 19.16 26.15
CA LEU A 65 -32.59 17.89 25.57
C LEU A 65 -34.13 17.83 25.53
N ASN A 66 -34.69 17.38 24.40
CA ASN A 66 -35.70 16.32 24.33
C ASN A 66 -36.09 16.04 22.87
N ILE A 67 -35.83 14.83 22.39
CA ILE A 67 -36.43 14.27 21.17
C ILE A 67 -37.02 12.90 21.55
N PRO A 68 -38.29 12.57 21.19
CA PRO A 68 -38.93 11.35 21.64
C PRO A 68 -38.38 10.10 20.96
N GLN A 69 -38.49 8.96 21.65
CA GLN A 69 -38.35 7.65 21.02
C GLN A 69 -39.42 7.45 19.95
N LEU A 70 -39.02 7.04 18.76
CA LEU A 70 -39.91 6.38 17.80
C LEU A 70 -39.18 5.14 17.27
N GLY A 71 -39.68 3.96 17.64
CA GLY A 71 -39.04 2.70 17.28
C GLY A 71 -39.18 2.40 15.79
N SER A 72 -38.07 1.98 15.17
CA SER A 72 -38.09 1.28 13.89
C SER A 72 -37.95 -0.22 14.12
N SER A 73 -38.94 -0.97 13.63
CA SER A 73 -39.05 -2.41 13.74
C SER A 73 -37.88 -3.15 13.07
N GLN A 74 -37.37 -4.19 13.73
CA GLN A 74 -36.40 -5.12 13.18
C GLN A 74 -36.94 -5.79 11.90
N VAL A 75 -36.19 -5.71 10.81
CA VAL A 75 -36.21 -6.74 9.76
C VAL A 75 -34.91 -7.51 9.91
N ALA A 76 -34.99 -8.64 10.62
CA ALA A 76 -33.84 -9.51 10.82
C ALA A 76 -33.57 -10.31 9.53
N SER A 77 -32.43 -10.05 8.89
CA SER A 77 -31.78 -11.04 8.04
C SER A 77 -30.70 -11.73 8.86
N GLN A 78 -30.94 -12.98 9.23
CA GLN A 78 -29.95 -13.81 9.93
C GLN A 78 -28.80 -14.12 8.97
N ASN A 79 -27.58 -13.73 9.37
CA ASN A 79 -26.34 -14.33 8.89
C ASN A 79 -25.49 -14.57 10.14
N ASP A 80 -25.50 -15.82 10.60
CA ASP A 80 -25.00 -16.23 11.90
C ASP A 80 -23.59 -16.83 11.76
N THR A 81 -22.62 -15.95 11.57
CA THR A 81 -21.17 -16.18 11.76
C THR A 81 -20.55 -14.85 12.16
N GLY A 82 -20.07 -14.74 13.40
CA GLY A 82 -19.52 -13.50 13.93
C GLY A 82 -18.13 -13.22 13.36
N GLU A 83 -18.00 -12.15 12.56
CA GLU A 83 -16.74 -11.42 12.33
C GLU A 83 -17.08 -10.07 11.67
N ALA A 84 -16.90 -8.97 12.40
CA ALA A 84 -17.41 -7.66 11.98
C ALA A 84 -16.45 -6.97 10.98
N SER A 85 -16.88 -6.89 9.71
CA SER A 85 -16.11 -6.19 8.66
C SER A 85 -15.99 -4.69 8.97
N TRP A 86 -14.78 -4.12 8.85
CA TRP A 86 -14.56 -2.72 9.20
C TRP A 86 -15.12 -1.76 8.15
N PHE A 87 -16.20 -1.06 8.53
CA PHE A 87 -16.81 0.04 7.78
C PHE A 87 -16.83 1.29 8.67
N GLN A 88 -16.44 2.45 8.13
CA GLN A 88 -16.54 3.73 8.83
C GLN A 88 -17.83 4.47 8.44
N VAL A 89 -18.64 4.83 9.43
CA VAL A 89 -19.83 5.67 9.23
C VAL A 89 -19.57 7.02 9.89
N GLU A 90 -19.31 8.05 9.09
CA GLU A 90 -19.31 9.44 9.52
C GLU A 90 -20.21 10.27 8.60
N ASP A 91 -21.23 10.88 9.22
CA ASP A 91 -22.35 11.59 8.60
C ASP A 91 -23.22 10.76 7.62
N VAL A 92 -24.48 11.15 7.45
CA VAL A 92 -25.51 10.35 6.72
C VAL A 92 -25.30 10.37 5.17
N SER A 93 -24.16 10.86 4.70
CA SER A 93 -23.89 11.21 3.31
C SER A 93 -22.52 10.80 2.77
N ILE A 94 -21.68 10.10 3.55
CA ILE A 94 -20.36 9.61 3.10
C ILE A 94 -20.39 8.07 2.95
N LEU A 95 -19.86 7.56 1.85
CA LEU A 95 -19.75 6.12 1.58
C LEU A 95 -18.66 5.50 2.48
N PRO A 96 -18.95 4.44 3.26
CA PRO A 96 -17.94 3.77 4.08
C PRO A 96 -16.83 3.17 3.22
N ILE A 97 -15.57 3.49 3.56
CA ILE A 97 -14.39 2.87 2.94
C ILE A 97 -14.06 1.59 3.70
N TYR A 98 -13.97 0.48 2.97
CA TYR A 98 -13.52 -0.81 3.51
C TYR A 98 -12.00 -0.81 3.71
N THR A 99 -11.54 -1.16 4.91
CA THR A 99 -10.15 -1.54 5.15
C THR A 99 -10.08 -3.04 5.45
N SER A 100 -9.30 -3.75 4.64
CA SER A 100 -9.04 -5.17 4.84
C SER A 100 -8.02 -5.40 5.94
N GLU A 101 -8.16 -6.50 6.67
CA GLU A 101 -7.25 -6.90 7.74
C GLU A 101 -5.80 -7.02 7.24
N ALA A 102 -5.59 -7.43 5.98
CA ALA A 102 -4.28 -7.46 5.34
C ALA A 102 -3.53 -6.10 5.37
N ALA A 103 -4.23 -4.97 5.47
CA ALA A 103 -3.61 -3.65 5.55
C ALA A 103 -2.84 -3.41 6.87
N CYS A 104 -1.69 -2.73 6.80
CA CYS A 104 -0.90 -2.39 7.99
C CYS A 104 -1.65 -1.47 8.98
N THR A 105 -2.60 -0.67 8.49
CA THR A 105 -3.44 0.23 9.32
C THR A 105 -4.48 -0.55 10.13
N ALA A 106 -5.00 -1.66 9.58
CA ALA A 106 -5.84 -2.58 10.32
C ALA A 106 -5.03 -3.29 11.41
N PHE A 107 -3.82 -3.77 11.09
CA PHE A 107 -2.89 -4.35 12.07
C PHE A 107 -2.55 -3.37 13.22
N ALA A 108 -2.29 -2.08 12.92
CA ALA A 108 -2.11 -1.04 13.94
C ALA A 108 -3.36 -0.87 14.82
N THR A 109 -4.55 -0.94 14.23
CA THR A 109 -5.83 -0.84 14.97
C THR A 109 -6.06 -2.06 15.86
N GLN A 110 -5.81 -3.27 15.35
CA GLN A 110 -5.90 -4.54 16.10
C GLN A 110 -4.92 -4.60 17.28
N LEU A 111 -3.69 -4.05 17.11
CA LEU A 111 -2.72 -3.87 18.20
C LEU A 111 -3.32 -3.00 19.32
N CYS A 112 -3.86 -1.83 18.99
CA CYS A 112 -4.51 -0.95 19.96
C CYS A 112 -5.66 -1.66 20.69
N GLN A 113 -6.51 -2.40 19.97
CA GLN A 113 -7.62 -3.17 20.54
C GLN A 113 -7.16 -4.31 21.46
N CYS A 114 -5.98 -4.90 21.22
CA CYS A 114 -5.41 -5.91 22.12
C CYS A 114 -4.90 -5.34 23.45
N LEU A 115 -4.51 -4.06 23.47
CA LEU A 115 -3.98 -3.37 24.65
C LEU A 115 -5.08 -2.71 25.50
N GLU A 116 -6.21 -2.37 24.91
CA GLU A 116 -7.33 -1.73 25.60
C GLU A 116 -8.30 -2.72 26.28
N LYS A 117 -9.19 -2.18 27.13
CA LYS A 117 -10.20 -3.00 27.81
C LYS A 117 -11.27 -3.45 26.81
N PRO A 118 -11.79 -4.69 26.91
CA PRO A 118 -12.91 -5.13 26.09
C PRO A 118 -14.12 -4.21 26.35
N GLY A 119 -14.55 -3.50 25.30
CA GLY A 119 -15.67 -2.55 25.36
C GLY A 119 -15.34 -1.09 25.01
N SER A 120 -14.08 -0.69 24.77
CA SER A 120 -13.76 0.61 24.15
C SER A 120 -13.49 0.47 22.65
N PRO A 121 -14.49 0.68 21.77
CA PRO A 121 -14.27 0.61 20.33
C PRO A 121 -13.48 1.83 19.87
N LYS A 122 -12.16 1.67 19.72
CA LYS A 122 -11.35 2.66 19.01
C LYS A 122 -11.74 2.69 17.53
N PRO A 123 -12.11 3.85 16.96
CA PRO A 123 -12.34 3.97 15.53
C PRO A 123 -11.01 3.70 14.78
N HIS A 124 -11.09 2.98 13.66
CA HIS A 124 -9.91 2.72 12.82
C HIS A 124 -9.27 4.04 12.39
N ILE A 125 -7.95 4.13 12.50
CA ILE A 125 -7.22 5.34 12.13
C ILE A 125 -7.11 5.39 10.60
N SER A 126 -7.97 6.18 9.97
CA SER A 126 -8.06 6.27 8.51
C SER A 126 -6.88 7.03 7.88
N ARG A 127 -6.67 6.82 6.57
CA ARG A 127 -5.64 7.49 5.77
C ARG A 127 -6.22 8.78 5.20
N TRP A 128 -5.87 9.92 5.80
CA TRP A 128 -6.45 11.22 5.44
C TRP A 128 -5.47 12.14 4.71
N ASN A 129 -4.16 11.92 4.83
CA ASN A 129 -3.16 12.82 4.29
C ASN A 129 -2.80 12.50 2.83
N PHE A 130 -3.67 12.86 1.89
CA PHE A 130 -3.42 12.79 0.45
C PHE A 130 -3.70 14.14 -0.25
N ILE A 131 -3.13 14.36 -1.44
CA ILE A 131 -3.47 15.55 -2.25
C ILE A 131 -4.89 15.41 -2.79
N ASP A 132 -5.76 16.34 -2.43
CA ASP A 132 -7.18 16.31 -2.75
C ASP A 132 -7.49 16.70 -4.20
N GLU A 133 -8.74 16.51 -4.59
CA GLU A 133 -9.28 16.88 -5.90
C GLU A 133 -9.19 18.39 -6.17
N SER A 134 -9.34 19.26 -5.18
CA SER A 134 -9.28 20.71 -5.39
C SER A 134 -7.88 21.21 -5.75
N ILE A 135 -6.81 20.66 -5.15
CA ILE A 135 -5.42 20.96 -5.53
C ILE A 135 -5.12 20.46 -6.95
N LEU A 136 -5.61 19.26 -7.31
CA LEU A 136 -5.45 18.73 -8.67
C LEU A 136 -6.22 19.60 -9.69
N ASN A 137 -7.47 19.96 -9.40
CA ASN A 137 -8.28 20.83 -10.25
C ASN A 137 -7.70 22.24 -10.37
N HIS A 138 -7.13 22.80 -9.31
CA HIS A 138 -6.40 24.07 -9.37
C HIS A 138 -5.19 23.96 -10.30
N SER A 139 -4.45 22.84 -10.22
CA SER A 139 -3.31 22.54 -11.09
C SER A 139 -3.68 22.34 -12.57
N LEU A 140 -4.94 21.97 -12.89
CA LEU A 140 -5.42 21.91 -14.28
C LEU A 140 -5.58 23.28 -14.93
N ASN A 141 -5.78 24.34 -14.14
CA ASN A 141 -5.90 25.71 -14.65
C ASN A 141 -4.54 26.37 -14.93
N ALA A 142 -3.42 25.69 -14.64
CA ALA A 142 -2.09 26.16 -14.98
C ALA A 142 -1.74 25.79 -16.43
N ASP A 143 -1.49 26.80 -17.26
CA ASP A 143 -0.99 26.64 -18.63
C ASP A 143 0.42 26.04 -18.63
N ILE A 144 0.51 24.70 -18.66
CA ILE A 144 1.79 23.99 -18.73
C ILE A 144 2.16 23.65 -20.17
N ASN A 145 3.29 24.24 -20.61
CA ASN A 145 3.89 23.96 -21.90
C ASN A 145 4.91 22.81 -21.78
N TRP A 146 5.26 22.21 -22.92
CA TRP A 146 6.39 21.29 -22.99
C TRP A 146 7.68 22.03 -22.60
N PRO A 147 8.56 21.45 -21.76
CA PRO A 147 9.80 22.10 -21.35
C PRO A 147 10.83 22.14 -22.51
N SER A 148 12.00 22.75 -22.32
CA SER A 148 13.05 22.70 -23.35
C SER A 148 13.45 21.24 -23.68
N LEU A 149 13.92 20.94 -24.89
CA LEU A 149 14.34 19.58 -25.26
C LEU A 149 15.42 19.01 -24.31
N VAL A 150 16.34 19.86 -23.83
CA VAL A 150 17.37 19.47 -22.87
C VAL A 150 16.72 19.09 -21.53
N SER A 151 15.85 19.95 -21.00
CA SER A 151 15.10 19.71 -19.77
C SER A 151 14.23 18.45 -19.88
N ALA A 152 13.51 18.28 -20.99
CA ALA A 152 12.67 17.12 -21.26
C ALA A 152 13.47 15.81 -21.26
N LYS A 153 14.63 15.79 -21.95
CA LYS A 153 15.53 14.65 -21.98
C LYS A 153 16.10 14.31 -20.61
N LEU A 154 16.44 15.32 -19.79
CA LEU A 154 16.89 15.10 -18.42
C LEU A 154 15.76 14.51 -17.56
N LEU A 155 14.58 15.12 -17.54
CA LEU A 155 13.43 14.64 -16.76
C LEU A 155 13.06 13.18 -17.12
N VAL A 156 12.99 12.84 -18.42
CA VAL A 156 12.68 11.48 -18.89
C VAL A 156 13.79 10.50 -18.53
N LYS A 157 15.07 10.87 -18.65
CA LYS A 157 16.20 10.03 -18.23
C LYS A 157 16.20 9.78 -16.72
N THR A 158 15.93 10.81 -15.92
CA THR A 158 15.80 10.69 -14.46
C THR A 158 14.65 9.75 -14.11
N ALA A 159 13.44 10.00 -14.64
CA ALA A 159 12.27 9.16 -14.40
C ALA A 159 12.53 7.69 -14.71
N LEU A 160 12.96 7.38 -15.94
CA LEU A 160 13.24 5.99 -16.36
C LEU A 160 14.43 5.37 -15.61
N GLY A 161 15.39 6.19 -15.16
CA GLY A 161 16.51 5.75 -14.32
C GLY A 161 16.10 5.28 -12.93
N HIS A 162 15.08 5.89 -12.33
CA HIS A 162 14.53 5.48 -11.04
C HIS A 162 13.46 4.37 -11.15
N ILE A 163 12.66 4.40 -12.22
CA ILE A 163 11.54 3.47 -12.43
C ILE A 163 12.03 2.11 -12.96
N ASN A 164 12.70 2.09 -14.12
CA ASN A 164 12.93 0.86 -14.88
C ASN A 164 13.71 -0.24 -14.14
N PRO A 165 14.71 0.06 -13.28
CA PRO A 165 15.38 -0.98 -12.50
C PRO A 165 14.45 -1.76 -11.57
N GLY A 166 13.39 -1.13 -11.05
CA GLY A 166 12.37 -1.79 -10.23
C GLY A 166 11.23 -2.37 -11.06
N PHE A 167 10.73 -1.63 -12.05
CA PHE A 167 9.54 -1.99 -12.83
C PHE A 167 9.68 -1.48 -14.26
N HIS A 168 9.53 -2.35 -15.27
CA HIS A 168 9.67 -1.95 -16.66
C HIS A 168 8.39 -1.29 -17.17
N LEU A 169 8.35 0.04 -17.08
CA LEU A 169 7.16 0.82 -17.48
C LEU A 169 7.27 1.46 -18.87
N ALA A 170 8.46 1.48 -19.48
CA ALA A 170 8.67 1.93 -20.86
C ALA A 170 10.02 1.46 -21.45
N LEU A 171 10.10 1.31 -22.78
CA LEU A 171 11.40 1.14 -23.47
C LEU A 171 12.27 2.39 -23.28
N LYS A 172 13.46 2.20 -22.69
CA LYS A 172 14.28 3.33 -22.22
C LYS A 172 14.80 4.22 -23.34
N LYS A 173 15.38 3.63 -24.38
CA LYS A 173 15.99 4.36 -25.50
C LYS A 173 14.95 4.84 -26.50
N ASP A 174 14.03 3.96 -26.91
CA ASP A 174 12.93 4.34 -27.81
C ASP A 174 12.12 5.53 -27.27
N THR A 175 11.85 5.59 -25.95
CA THR A 175 11.12 6.72 -25.35
C THR A 175 11.92 8.04 -25.42
N ILE A 176 13.25 8.01 -25.44
CA ILE A 176 14.11 9.20 -25.60
C ILE A 176 14.25 9.59 -27.09
N ASP A 177 14.23 8.60 -27.99
CA ASP A 177 14.32 8.83 -29.43
C ASP A 177 12.99 9.39 -29.97
N VAL A 178 11.85 8.81 -29.59
CA VAL A 178 10.51 9.37 -29.89
C VAL A 178 10.35 10.78 -29.34
N LEU A 179 10.86 11.07 -28.13
CA LEU A 179 10.88 12.42 -27.57
C LEU A 179 11.67 13.38 -28.49
N SER A 180 12.81 12.94 -29.01
CA SER A 180 13.62 13.74 -29.94
C SER A 180 12.86 14.04 -31.23
N SER A 181 12.17 13.05 -31.80
CA SER A 181 11.32 13.21 -32.98
C SER A 181 10.13 14.14 -32.74
N VAL A 182 9.50 14.10 -31.56
CA VAL A 182 8.39 15.00 -31.20
C VAL A 182 8.83 16.47 -31.25
N TYR A 183 10.01 16.79 -30.70
CA TYR A 183 10.54 18.16 -30.75
C TYR A 183 11.02 18.56 -32.14
N GLN A 184 11.63 17.64 -32.91
CA GLN A 184 12.07 17.91 -34.29
C GLN A 184 10.88 18.22 -35.21
N ASN A 185 9.79 17.46 -35.07
CA ASN A 185 8.58 17.59 -35.90
C ASN A 185 7.54 18.56 -35.31
N GLN A 186 7.81 19.14 -34.14
CA GLN A 186 6.89 19.99 -33.36
C GLN A 186 5.52 19.32 -33.06
N SER A 187 5.48 17.99 -32.98
CA SER A 187 4.25 17.20 -32.88
C SER A 187 3.72 17.07 -31.44
N PHE A 188 3.61 18.19 -30.74
CA PHE A 188 3.28 18.28 -29.31
C PHE A 188 1.80 18.00 -28.95
N ASN A 189 0.95 17.84 -29.97
CA ASN A 189 -0.51 17.79 -29.85
C ASN A 189 -1.10 16.37 -29.87
N ASP A 190 -0.29 15.32 -30.03
CA ASP A 190 -0.73 13.94 -29.83
C ASP A 190 -1.11 13.74 -28.35
N PRO A 191 -2.39 13.48 -28.01
CA PRO A 191 -2.83 13.39 -26.62
C PRO A 191 -2.23 12.17 -25.90
N VAL A 192 -1.95 11.08 -26.62
CA VAL A 192 -1.44 9.83 -26.06
C VAL A 192 0.04 9.98 -25.69
N LEU A 193 0.84 10.53 -26.61
CA LEU A 193 2.24 10.86 -26.34
C LEU A 193 2.35 11.94 -25.27
N LYS A 194 1.53 13.01 -25.34
CA LYS A 194 1.51 14.08 -24.34
C LYS A 194 1.18 13.53 -22.95
N CYS A 195 0.22 12.60 -22.84
CA CYS A 195 -0.10 11.91 -21.60
C CYS A 195 1.12 11.17 -21.02
N LYS A 196 1.76 10.29 -21.81
CA LYS A 196 2.98 9.54 -21.38
C LYS A 196 4.11 10.47 -20.95
N TYR A 197 4.43 11.47 -21.77
CA TYR A 197 5.55 12.37 -21.48
C TYR A 197 5.27 13.30 -20.30
N PHE A 198 4.04 13.75 -20.10
CA PHE A 198 3.69 14.53 -18.91
C PHE A 198 3.79 13.66 -17.65
N ALA A 199 3.37 12.39 -17.67
CA ALA A 199 3.60 11.48 -16.54
C ALA A 199 5.11 11.29 -16.25
N LEU A 200 5.95 11.12 -17.29
CA LEU A 200 7.40 11.06 -17.15
C LEU A 200 8.03 12.37 -16.64
N PHE A 201 7.54 13.54 -17.09
CA PHE A 201 7.99 14.83 -16.58
C PHE A 201 7.62 15.04 -15.12
N ALA A 202 6.44 14.58 -14.70
CA ALA A 202 6.01 14.61 -13.30
C ALA A 202 6.98 13.82 -12.41
N ILE A 203 7.22 12.54 -12.73
CA ILE A 203 8.13 11.68 -11.98
C ILE A 203 9.57 12.22 -12.02
N GLY A 204 10.01 12.68 -13.20
CA GLY A 204 11.31 13.30 -13.39
C GLY A 204 11.51 14.55 -12.52
N GLN A 205 10.47 15.37 -12.33
CA GLN A 205 10.52 16.54 -11.45
C GLN A 205 10.66 16.14 -9.97
N VAL A 206 9.85 15.19 -9.49
CA VAL A 206 9.94 14.70 -8.10
C VAL A 206 11.35 14.23 -7.74
N TYR A 207 12.04 13.54 -8.65
CA TYR A 207 13.40 13.09 -8.43
C TYR A 207 14.50 14.13 -8.73
N SER A 208 14.18 15.24 -9.43
CA SER A 208 15.17 16.28 -9.78
C SER A 208 15.13 17.49 -8.85
N THR A 209 14.04 17.72 -8.11
CA THR A 209 13.90 18.88 -7.21
C THR A 209 14.64 18.63 -5.91
N GLN A 210 15.75 19.37 -5.70
CA GLN A 210 16.31 19.57 -4.36
C GLN A 210 15.38 20.50 -3.56
N HIS A 211 15.18 20.20 -2.28
CA HIS A 211 14.19 20.90 -1.45
C HIS A 211 14.64 22.29 -1.00
N ASP A 212 13.85 23.31 -1.35
CA ASP A 212 13.65 24.47 -0.47
C ASP A 212 12.58 24.12 0.58
N LEU A 213 12.99 23.96 1.84
CA LEU A 213 12.11 23.68 2.99
C LEU A 213 11.15 24.83 3.33
N THR A 214 11.17 25.93 2.58
CA THR A 214 10.58 27.22 2.97
C THR A 214 9.26 27.56 2.29
N ASN A 215 8.92 27.00 1.12
CA ASN A 215 7.78 27.48 0.30
C ASN A 215 6.98 26.45 -0.52
N ALA A 216 7.33 25.16 -0.55
CA ALA A 216 6.65 24.19 -1.41
C ALA A 216 5.36 23.61 -0.78
N SER A 217 4.23 24.30 -0.93
CA SER A 217 2.89 23.81 -0.55
C SER A 217 2.41 22.59 -1.37
N THR A 218 3.02 22.35 -2.52
CA THR A 218 2.61 21.31 -3.47
C THR A 218 3.83 20.46 -3.87
N ILE A 219 3.63 19.16 -4.01
CA ILE A 219 4.70 18.23 -4.45
C ILE A 219 5.09 18.55 -5.91
N ALA A 220 6.39 18.53 -6.21
CA ALA A 220 6.91 18.73 -7.55
C ALA A 220 6.25 17.77 -8.56
N GLY A 221 6.10 18.16 -9.82
CA GLY A 221 5.43 17.33 -10.84
C GLY A 221 3.89 17.23 -10.74
N THR A 222 3.25 17.67 -9.65
CA THR A 222 1.78 17.58 -9.49
C THR A 222 1.01 18.21 -10.65
N THR A 223 1.48 19.32 -11.22
CA THR A 223 0.86 19.97 -12.39
C THR A 223 0.93 19.09 -13.65
N TYR A 224 2.09 18.49 -13.95
CA TYR A 224 2.22 17.55 -15.07
C TYR A 224 1.39 16.28 -14.84
N PHE A 225 1.33 15.77 -13.60
CA PHE A 225 0.48 14.63 -13.23
C PHE A 225 -1.01 14.93 -13.47
N ALA A 226 -1.52 16.06 -12.97
CA ALA A 226 -2.92 16.45 -13.15
C ALA A 226 -3.27 16.56 -14.65
N GLN A 227 -2.43 17.23 -15.43
CA GLN A 227 -2.63 17.40 -16.88
C GLN A 227 -2.55 16.06 -17.64
N SER A 228 -1.64 15.16 -17.26
CA SER A 228 -1.56 13.80 -17.83
C SER A 228 -2.80 12.96 -17.48
N LEU A 229 -3.27 13.02 -16.23
CA LEU A 229 -4.48 12.32 -15.76
C LEU A 229 -5.74 12.82 -16.48
N ASN A 230 -5.84 14.12 -16.76
CA ASN A 230 -6.94 14.72 -17.53
C ASN A 230 -6.98 14.21 -18.98
N LEU A 231 -5.82 14.05 -19.64
CA LEU A 231 -5.73 13.47 -20.99
C LEU A 231 -6.17 12.00 -21.05
N LEU A 232 -6.15 11.28 -19.92
CA LEU A 232 -6.50 9.87 -19.81
C LEU A 232 -7.99 9.59 -19.56
N GLN A 233 -8.83 10.62 -19.40
CA GLN A 233 -10.26 10.45 -19.08
C GLN A 233 -11.10 9.79 -20.19
N VAL A 234 -10.59 9.74 -21.44
CA VAL A 234 -11.21 8.99 -22.53
C VAL A 234 -10.43 7.70 -22.74
N ILE A 235 -10.91 6.60 -22.14
CA ILE A 235 -10.36 5.26 -22.41
C ILE A 235 -10.73 4.87 -23.85
N PRO A 236 -9.76 4.63 -24.75
CA PRO A 236 -10.06 4.24 -26.13
C PRO A 236 -10.54 2.79 -26.19
N GLU A 237 -11.47 2.51 -27.11
CA GLU A 237 -11.92 1.15 -27.47
C GLU A 237 -10.76 0.22 -27.89
N ARG A 238 -9.70 0.80 -28.49
CA ARG A 238 -8.48 0.10 -28.88
C ARG A 238 -7.24 0.79 -28.27
N PRO A 239 -6.90 0.46 -27.03
CA PRO A 239 -5.77 1.05 -26.33
C PRO A 239 -4.44 0.61 -26.96
N SER A 240 -3.56 1.58 -27.22
CA SER A 240 -2.17 1.30 -27.61
C SER A 240 -1.30 1.01 -26.37
N MET A 241 -0.12 0.43 -26.59
CA MET A 241 0.85 0.19 -25.51
C MET A 241 1.15 1.47 -24.70
N THR A 242 1.26 2.61 -25.38
CA THR A 242 1.48 3.93 -24.76
C THR A 242 0.40 4.33 -23.75
N HIS A 243 -0.85 3.87 -23.90
CA HIS A 243 -1.89 4.07 -22.89
C HIS A 243 -1.63 3.23 -21.63
N ILE A 244 -1.15 2.00 -21.79
CA ILE A 244 -0.78 1.10 -20.68
C ILE A 244 0.42 1.66 -19.92
N GLU A 245 1.47 2.05 -20.64
CA GLU A 245 2.62 2.75 -20.07
C GLU A 245 2.17 4.00 -19.29
N SER A 246 1.27 4.81 -19.85
CA SER A 246 0.75 6.03 -19.19
C SER A 246 -0.04 5.72 -17.90
N LEU A 247 -0.92 4.71 -17.91
CA LEU A 247 -1.66 4.28 -16.74
C LEU A 247 -0.71 3.82 -15.61
N LEU A 248 0.32 3.04 -15.94
CA LEU A 248 1.32 2.57 -14.99
C LEU A 248 2.20 3.72 -14.44
N LEU A 249 2.61 4.66 -15.29
CA LEU A 249 3.38 5.84 -14.88
C LEU A 249 2.57 6.74 -13.92
N LEU A 250 1.28 6.96 -14.20
CA LEU A 250 0.41 7.71 -13.28
C LEU A 250 0.16 6.94 -11.97
N ALA A 251 -0.08 5.63 -12.04
CA ALA A 251 -0.22 4.80 -10.84
C ALA A 251 1.03 4.87 -9.95
N TYR A 252 2.22 4.83 -10.56
CA TYR A 252 3.49 4.99 -9.87
C TYR A 252 3.63 6.39 -9.23
N PHE A 253 3.21 7.45 -9.92
CA PHE A 253 3.26 8.81 -9.39
C PHE A 253 2.30 9.06 -8.21
N CYS A 254 1.13 8.40 -8.20
CA CYS A 254 0.16 8.52 -7.11
C CYS A 254 0.75 8.20 -5.72
N GLN A 255 1.86 7.45 -5.64
CA GLN A 255 2.57 7.21 -4.37
C GLN A 255 3.07 8.49 -3.70
N PHE A 256 3.53 9.48 -4.49
CA PHE A 256 4.09 10.72 -3.95
C PHE A 256 2.97 11.58 -3.36
N LEU A 257 1.81 11.56 -4.00
CA LEU A 257 0.58 12.25 -3.56
C LEU A 257 -0.17 11.51 -2.43
N ASN A 258 0.33 10.36 -1.98
CA ASN A 258 -0.35 9.39 -1.09
C ASN A 258 -1.75 8.95 -1.56
N ARG A 259 -2.04 9.06 -2.87
CA ARG A 259 -3.35 8.76 -3.47
C ARG A 259 -3.51 7.26 -3.76
N PHE A 260 -3.46 6.46 -2.71
CA PHE A 260 -3.37 4.99 -2.81
C PHE A 260 -4.54 4.35 -3.58
N HIS A 261 -5.78 4.82 -3.36
CA HIS A 261 -6.96 4.32 -4.08
C HIS A 261 -6.94 4.69 -5.57
N SER A 262 -6.45 5.89 -5.93
CA SER A 262 -6.28 6.28 -7.33
C SER A 262 -5.25 5.40 -8.04
N ALA A 263 -4.14 5.07 -7.37
CA ALA A 263 -3.15 4.13 -7.89
C ALA A 263 -3.77 2.74 -8.14
N TYR A 264 -4.51 2.18 -7.17
CA TYR A 264 -5.18 0.88 -7.31
C TYR A 264 -6.15 0.85 -8.53
N LEU A 265 -6.95 1.90 -8.72
CA LEU A 265 -7.84 2.02 -9.88
C LEU A 265 -7.07 2.12 -11.21
N LEU A 266 -5.97 2.89 -11.26
CA LEU A 266 -5.12 3.01 -12.44
C LEU A 266 -4.43 1.67 -12.80
N ILE A 267 -3.97 0.91 -11.79
CA ILE A 267 -3.42 -0.45 -11.96
C ILE A 267 -4.49 -1.40 -12.49
N GLY A 268 -5.69 -1.40 -11.90
CA GLY A 268 -6.81 -2.22 -12.37
C GLY A 268 -7.27 -1.87 -13.80
N ASN A 269 -7.18 -0.60 -14.20
CA ASN A 269 -7.40 -0.18 -15.57
C ASN A 269 -6.29 -0.69 -16.50
N ALA A 270 -5.02 -0.57 -16.12
CA ALA A 270 -3.89 -1.13 -16.88
C ALA A 270 -4.02 -2.66 -17.07
N LEU A 271 -4.49 -3.37 -16.04
CA LEU A 271 -4.76 -4.81 -16.09
C LEU A 271 -5.89 -5.17 -17.06
N ARG A 272 -7.07 -4.53 -16.93
CA ARG A 272 -8.20 -4.78 -17.85
C ARG A 272 -7.86 -4.43 -19.30
N VAL A 273 -7.15 -3.32 -19.52
CA VAL A 273 -6.63 -2.93 -20.83
C VAL A 273 -5.61 -3.96 -21.34
N GLY A 274 -4.72 -4.45 -20.47
CA GLY A 274 -3.76 -5.50 -20.80
C GLY A 274 -4.42 -6.80 -21.24
N LEU A 275 -5.51 -7.20 -20.58
CA LEU A 275 -6.34 -8.34 -20.97
C LEU A 275 -7.01 -8.13 -22.35
N ILE A 276 -7.59 -6.95 -22.61
CA ILE A 276 -8.15 -6.59 -23.93
C ILE A 276 -7.08 -6.67 -25.03
N ALA A 277 -5.83 -6.28 -24.73
CA ALA A 277 -4.68 -6.37 -25.62
C ALA A 277 -3.99 -7.75 -25.65
N GLY A 278 -4.55 -8.75 -24.95
CA GLY A 278 -4.02 -10.11 -24.85
C GLY A 278 -2.60 -10.18 -24.29
N LEU A 279 -2.21 -9.26 -23.39
CA LEU A 279 -0.87 -9.21 -22.81
C LEU A 279 -0.55 -10.44 -21.94
N ASN A 280 -1.57 -11.08 -21.37
CA ASN A 280 -1.47 -12.33 -20.61
C ASN A 280 -1.26 -13.59 -21.49
N TYR A 281 -1.12 -13.43 -22.81
CA TYR A 281 -0.82 -14.52 -23.75
C TYR A 281 0.48 -14.26 -24.53
N ASN A 282 1.24 -15.32 -24.75
CA ASN A 282 2.32 -15.35 -25.75
C ASN A 282 1.78 -15.13 -27.17
N ILE A 283 2.40 -14.23 -27.92
CA ILE A 283 2.05 -14.04 -29.34
C ILE A 283 2.71 -15.15 -30.18
N PRO A 284 1.98 -15.87 -31.05
CA PRO A 284 2.57 -16.88 -31.94
C PRO A 284 3.72 -16.32 -32.79
N GLN A 285 4.79 -17.11 -32.98
CA GLN A 285 5.97 -16.69 -33.77
C GLN A 285 5.65 -16.31 -35.23
N SER A 286 4.54 -16.82 -35.78
CA SER A 286 4.04 -16.47 -37.11
C SER A 286 3.69 -14.99 -37.29
N HIS A 287 3.44 -14.25 -36.20
CA HIS A 287 3.13 -12.83 -36.26
C HIS A 287 4.42 -12.00 -36.36
N ARG A 288 4.48 -11.10 -37.35
CA ARG A 288 5.64 -10.25 -37.65
C ARG A 288 5.79 -9.08 -36.67
N ILE A 289 6.09 -9.39 -35.42
CA ILE A 289 6.40 -8.44 -34.34
C ILE A 289 7.84 -8.68 -33.89
N SER A 290 8.61 -7.61 -33.68
CA SER A 290 10.03 -7.70 -33.34
C SER A 290 10.27 -8.38 -31.99
N ALA A 291 11.47 -8.92 -31.78
CA ALA A 291 11.85 -9.52 -30.50
C ALA A 291 11.75 -8.51 -29.34
N LYS A 292 12.23 -7.28 -29.56
CA LYS A 292 12.11 -6.16 -28.61
C LYS A 292 10.65 -5.85 -28.25
N ASP A 293 9.75 -5.75 -29.23
CA ASP A 293 8.34 -5.42 -28.95
C ASP A 293 7.62 -6.57 -28.23
N ARG A 294 7.98 -7.83 -28.52
CA ARG A 294 7.50 -9.01 -27.80
C ARG A 294 7.94 -8.98 -26.35
N GLU A 295 9.23 -8.81 -26.10
CA GLU A 295 9.81 -8.71 -24.75
C GLU A 295 9.23 -7.53 -23.96
N HIS A 296 9.03 -6.37 -24.62
CA HIS A 296 8.37 -5.22 -24.01
C HIS A 296 6.93 -5.53 -23.55
N ARG A 297 6.13 -6.24 -24.36
CA ARG A 297 4.79 -6.68 -23.94
C ARG A 297 4.84 -7.59 -22.71
N VAL A 298 5.74 -8.59 -22.72
CA VAL A 298 5.93 -9.53 -21.61
C VAL A 298 6.27 -8.79 -20.32
N ARG A 299 7.25 -7.89 -20.37
CA ARG A 299 7.70 -7.12 -19.19
C ARG A 299 6.68 -6.10 -18.71
N ILE A 300 5.88 -5.51 -19.60
CA ILE A 300 4.74 -4.65 -19.22
C ILE A 300 3.66 -5.47 -18.50
N TRP A 301 3.30 -6.66 -19.01
CA TRP A 301 2.35 -7.55 -18.34
C TRP A 301 2.79 -7.88 -16.92
N TRP A 302 4.04 -8.34 -16.76
CA TRP A 302 4.56 -8.69 -15.45
C TRP A 302 4.74 -7.47 -14.52
N SER A 303 4.99 -6.28 -15.06
CA SER A 303 4.98 -5.05 -14.25
C SER A 303 3.58 -4.69 -13.74
N ILE A 304 2.52 -4.93 -14.53
CA ILE A 304 1.12 -4.82 -14.07
C ILE A 304 0.84 -5.84 -12.95
N TYR A 305 1.23 -7.10 -13.15
CA TYR A 305 1.05 -8.19 -12.19
C TYR A 305 1.71 -7.89 -10.84
N VAL A 306 2.96 -7.42 -10.86
CA VAL A 306 3.69 -7.03 -9.65
C VAL A 306 3.04 -5.81 -8.97
N PHE A 307 2.62 -4.80 -9.73
CA PHE A 307 1.88 -3.66 -9.19
C PHE A 307 0.58 -4.09 -8.51
N ASP A 308 -0.24 -4.94 -9.13
CA ASP A 308 -1.49 -5.44 -8.54
C ASP A 308 -1.26 -6.08 -7.16
N ARG A 309 -0.28 -6.98 -7.04
CA ARG A 309 -0.02 -7.75 -5.82
C ARG A 309 0.69 -6.93 -4.72
N PHE A 310 1.71 -6.14 -5.07
CA PHE A 310 2.42 -5.31 -4.07
C PHE A 310 1.58 -4.12 -3.59
N TRP A 311 0.76 -3.53 -4.47
CA TRP A 311 -0.15 -2.45 -4.09
C TRP A 311 -1.39 -3.00 -3.37
N GLY A 312 -1.95 -4.11 -3.86
CA GLY A 312 -3.07 -4.82 -3.24
C GLY A 312 -2.77 -5.20 -1.79
N SER A 313 -1.66 -5.89 -1.51
CA SER A 313 -1.29 -6.32 -0.14
C SER A 313 -1.15 -5.17 0.86
N LYS A 314 -0.62 -4.00 0.45
CA LYS A 314 -0.41 -2.83 1.33
C LYS A 314 -1.72 -2.09 1.71
N SER A 315 -2.84 -2.39 1.05
CA SER A 315 -4.20 -1.98 1.48
C SER A 315 -5.17 -3.14 1.68
N GLY A 316 -4.68 -4.38 1.55
CA GLY A 316 -5.47 -5.60 1.66
C GLY A 316 -6.56 -5.80 0.60
N PHE A 317 -6.46 -5.16 -0.56
CA PHE A 317 -7.36 -5.45 -1.68
C PHE A 317 -7.05 -6.85 -2.28
N PRO A 318 -8.07 -7.59 -2.76
CA PRO A 318 -7.85 -8.88 -3.40
C PRO A 318 -7.08 -8.73 -4.72
N VAL A 319 -6.36 -9.78 -5.10
CA VAL A 319 -5.71 -9.87 -6.43
C VAL A 319 -6.75 -9.80 -7.54
N GLN A 320 -6.45 -9.10 -8.64
CA GLN A 320 -7.42 -8.84 -9.71
C GLN A 320 -7.42 -9.92 -10.81
N ILE A 321 -6.45 -10.83 -10.81
CA ILE A 321 -6.36 -11.96 -11.76
C ILE A 321 -5.74 -13.19 -11.08
N HIS A 322 -6.25 -14.38 -11.40
CA HIS A 322 -5.67 -15.64 -10.94
C HIS A 322 -4.48 -16.05 -11.80
N ASP A 323 -3.48 -16.69 -11.20
CA ASP A 323 -2.28 -17.15 -11.92
C ASP A 323 -2.61 -18.17 -13.02
N ASP A 324 -3.70 -18.93 -12.87
CA ASP A 324 -4.18 -19.92 -13.85
C ASP A 324 -4.66 -19.28 -15.18
N ASP A 325 -5.02 -17.99 -15.17
CA ASP A 325 -5.45 -17.23 -16.36
C ASP A 325 -4.27 -16.59 -17.13
N ILE A 326 -3.03 -16.92 -16.75
CA ILE A 326 -1.80 -16.32 -17.29
C ILE A 326 -1.05 -17.36 -18.14
N HIS A 327 -0.93 -17.06 -19.44
CA HIS A 327 -0.37 -17.94 -20.46
C HIS A 327 0.73 -17.24 -21.29
N VAL A 328 1.41 -16.28 -20.66
CA VAL A 328 2.58 -15.57 -21.19
C VAL A 328 3.81 -15.98 -20.39
N ASP A 329 4.93 -16.16 -21.09
CA ASP A 329 6.18 -16.62 -20.48
C ASP A 329 6.75 -15.57 -19.52
N LEU A 330 7.63 -16.00 -18.61
CA LEU A 330 8.44 -15.09 -17.79
C LEU A 330 9.38 -14.24 -18.68
N PRO A 331 9.83 -13.05 -18.22
CA PRO A 331 10.77 -12.21 -18.97
C PRO A 331 12.07 -12.93 -19.33
N SER A 332 12.67 -12.55 -20.46
CA SER A 332 13.95 -13.12 -20.90
C SER A 332 15.10 -12.64 -20.01
N VAL A 333 15.86 -13.55 -19.41
CA VAL A 333 17.09 -13.19 -18.65
C VAL A 333 18.15 -12.59 -19.59
N VAL A 334 18.29 -13.14 -20.80
CA VAL A 334 19.22 -12.67 -21.83
C VAL A 334 18.41 -12.00 -22.95
N VAL A 335 18.69 -10.71 -23.18
CA VAL A 335 18.22 -9.96 -24.35
C VAL A 335 19.38 -9.73 -25.32
N PRO A 336 19.13 -9.54 -26.63
CA PRO A 336 20.17 -9.21 -27.60
C PRO A 336 20.97 -7.97 -27.17
N GLU A 337 22.28 -7.94 -27.43
CA GLU A 337 23.16 -6.82 -27.03
C GLU A 337 22.67 -5.46 -27.56
N SER A 338 22.02 -5.45 -28.73
CA SER A 338 21.41 -4.27 -29.35
C SER A 338 20.27 -3.64 -28.55
N ASP A 339 19.64 -4.41 -27.67
CA ASP A 339 18.50 -4.03 -26.84
C ASP A 339 18.84 -3.97 -25.33
N ASN A 340 20.11 -4.18 -24.95
CA ASN A 340 20.56 -4.13 -23.55
C ASN A 340 20.39 -2.74 -22.91
N ASP A 341 20.31 -1.68 -23.72
CA ASP A 341 20.01 -0.32 -23.26
C ASP A 341 18.49 -0.01 -23.13
N GLN A 342 17.62 -0.96 -23.49
CA GLN A 342 16.16 -0.83 -23.43
C GLN A 342 15.54 -1.38 -22.15
N PHE A 343 16.07 -2.50 -21.65
CA PHE A 343 15.47 -3.36 -20.63
C PHE A 343 16.30 -3.37 -19.33
N PRO A 344 15.66 -3.55 -18.15
CA PRO A 344 16.36 -3.83 -16.90
C PRO A 344 16.81 -5.31 -16.83
N ASP A 345 17.52 -5.67 -15.76
CA ASP A 345 17.90 -7.06 -15.49
C ASP A 345 16.67 -7.99 -15.47
N GLY A 346 16.67 -9.01 -16.34
CA GLY A 346 15.60 -10.00 -16.40
C GLY A 346 15.58 -10.93 -15.18
N ALA A 347 16.73 -11.21 -14.56
CA ALA A 347 16.79 -12.04 -13.36
C ALA A 347 16.10 -11.36 -12.17
N TYR A 348 16.37 -10.06 -11.96
CA TYR A 348 15.66 -9.25 -10.96
C TYR A 348 14.14 -9.23 -11.20
N GLN A 349 13.71 -9.13 -12.46
CA GLN A 349 12.27 -9.15 -12.77
C GLN A 349 11.63 -10.49 -12.43
N ILE A 350 12.26 -11.62 -12.77
CA ILE A 350 11.77 -12.95 -12.40
C ILE A 350 11.68 -13.08 -10.87
N ALA A 351 12.74 -12.72 -10.14
CA ALA A 351 12.72 -12.74 -8.67
C ALA A 351 11.59 -11.88 -8.08
N THR A 352 11.32 -10.71 -8.66
CA THR A 352 10.24 -9.81 -8.23
C THR A 352 8.85 -10.36 -8.57
N ILE A 353 8.69 -11.04 -9.71
CA ILE A 353 7.44 -11.72 -10.10
C ILE A 353 7.12 -12.85 -9.12
N GLU A 354 8.11 -13.65 -8.74
CA GLU A 354 7.91 -14.73 -7.76
C GLU A 354 7.56 -14.17 -6.37
N LEU A 355 8.20 -13.10 -5.89
CA LEU A 355 7.74 -12.41 -4.68
C LEU A 355 6.30 -11.89 -4.79
N ALA A 356 5.89 -11.38 -5.95
CA ALA A 356 4.53 -10.91 -6.17
C ALA A 356 3.53 -12.07 -6.13
N ARG A 357 3.87 -13.23 -6.71
CA ARG A 357 3.08 -14.47 -6.58
C ARG A 357 2.91 -14.87 -5.12
N ILE A 358 4.01 -14.94 -4.36
CA ILE A 358 3.97 -15.27 -2.93
C ILE A 358 3.15 -14.23 -2.16
N THR A 359 3.28 -12.93 -2.46
CA THR A 359 2.47 -11.86 -1.86
C THR A 359 0.95 -12.08 -2.08
N GLY A 360 0.56 -12.50 -3.29
CA GLY A 360 -0.81 -12.86 -3.62
C GLY A 360 -1.28 -14.09 -2.83
N ASN A 361 -0.43 -15.12 -2.73
CA ASN A 361 -0.69 -16.33 -1.95
C ASN A 361 -0.84 -16.01 -0.44
N THR A 362 0.00 -15.16 0.14
CA THR A 362 -0.12 -14.72 1.55
C THR A 362 -1.43 -13.97 1.76
N THR A 363 -1.78 -13.04 0.87
CA THR A 363 -3.01 -12.25 0.99
C THR A 363 -4.27 -13.13 0.89
N LYS A 364 -4.30 -14.07 -0.07
CA LYS A 364 -5.41 -15.04 -0.24
C LYS A 364 -5.44 -16.11 0.86
N GLY A 365 -4.28 -16.58 1.29
CA GLY A 365 -4.13 -17.71 2.21
C GLY A 365 -4.37 -17.33 3.67
N ILE A 366 -3.83 -16.18 4.12
CA ILE A 366 -3.92 -15.75 5.52
C ILE A 366 -5.14 -14.86 5.76
N TYR A 367 -5.49 -13.97 4.82
CA TYR A 367 -6.56 -12.97 4.98
C TYR A 367 -7.77 -13.19 4.05
N GLY A 368 -7.82 -14.33 3.34
CA GLY A 368 -8.95 -14.70 2.49
C GLY A 368 -10.08 -15.33 3.31
N ARG A 369 -11.32 -14.91 3.05
CA ARG A 369 -12.54 -15.42 3.70
C ARG A 369 -13.02 -16.78 3.16
N ALA A 370 -12.31 -17.38 2.22
CA ALA A 370 -12.69 -18.66 1.65
C ALA A 370 -12.30 -19.77 2.62
N ARG A 371 -13.24 -20.67 2.95
CA ARG A 371 -12.96 -21.85 3.77
C ARG A 371 -11.86 -22.68 3.12
N SER A 372 -10.78 -22.89 3.87
CA SER A 372 -9.64 -23.72 3.49
C SER A 372 -9.79 -25.09 4.13
N ASN A 373 -9.40 -26.14 3.40
CA ASN A 373 -9.21 -27.47 3.99
C ASN A 373 -7.84 -27.58 4.73
N GLU A 374 -6.91 -26.67 4.45
CA GLU A 374 -5.62 -26.54 5.15
C GLU A 374 -5.77 -25.71 6.43
N SER A 375 -5.17 -26.17 7.54
CA SER A 375 -5.14 -25.46 8.82
C SER A 375 -4.36 -24.14 8.73
N PHE A 376 -4.42 -23.29 9.76
CA PHE A 376 -3.71 -22.01 9.75
C PHE A 376 -2.18 -22.20 9.69
N LEU A 377 -1.62 -23.05 10.55
CA LEU A 377 -0.18 -23.34 10.58
C LEU A 377 0.31 -24.01 9.28
N GLN A 378 -0.49 -24.86 8.64
CA GLN A 378 -0.14 -25.45 7.33
C GLN A 378 -0.02 -24.36 6.24
N ARG A 379 -0.92 -23.37 6.25
CA ARG A 379 -0.86 -22.23 5.32
C ARG A 379 0.38 -21.37 5.58
N GLU A 380 0.73 -21.10 6.83
CA GLU A 380 1.97 -20.40 7.18
C GLU A 380 3.23 -21.19 6.78
N GLN A 381 3.31 -22.48 7.14
CA GLN A 381 4.41 -23.40 6.79
C GLN A 381 4.68 -23.36 5.27
N LYS A 382 3.63 -23.49 4.46
CA LYS A 382 3.67 -23.46 2.99
C LYS A 382 4.18 -22.11 2.45
N LEU A 383 3.78 -21.00 3.04
CA LEU A 383 4.22 -19.66 2.63
C LEU A 383 5.67 -19.38 3.03
N LEU A 384 6.08 -19.76 4.25
CA LEU A 384 7.46 -19.64 4.71
C LEU A 384 8.41 -20.53 3.89
N THR A 385 7.99 -21.75 3.52
CA THR A 385 8.74 -22.61 2.60
C THR A 385 8.91 -21.96 1.23
N GLN A 386 7.86 -21.35 0.66
CA GLN A 386 7.96 -20.59 -0.58
C GLN A 386 8.95 -19.41 -0.47
N LEU A 387 8.95 -18.69 0.66
CA LEU A 387 9.85 -17.57 0.92
C LEU A 387 11.32 -18.03 1.07
N LYS A 388 11.58 -19.11 1.82
CA LYS A 388 12.92 -19.72 1.95
C LYS A 388 13.46 -20.18 0.60
N MET A 389 12.66 -20.95 -0.16
CA MET A 389 13.04 -21.42 -1.49
C MET A 389 13.31 -20.26 -2.46
N TRP A 390 12.53 -19.17 -2.37
CA TRP A 390 12.76 -17.98 -3.19
C TRP A 390 14.13 -17.37 -2.92
N GLU A 391 14.50 -17.14 -1.66
CA GLU A 391 15.78 -16.53 -1.29
C GLU A 391 16.98 -17.41 -1.67
N GLU A 392 16.86 -18.73 -1.44
CA GLU A 392 17.86 -19.73 -1.83
C GLU A 392 18.05 -19.81 -3.36
N SER A 393 16.99 -19.55 -4.13
CA SER A 393 17.04 -19.56 -5.61
C SER A 393 17.66 -18.30 -6.24
N LEU A 394 17.96 -17.26 -5.45
CA LEU A 394 18.45 -15.99 -5.99
C LEU A 394 19.86 -16.12 -6.62
N PRO A 395 20.05 -15.58 -7.84
CA PRO A 395 21.37 -15.30 -8.39
C PRO A 395 22.22 -14.45 -7.46
N GLU A 396 23.54 -14.69 -7.48
CA GLU A 396 24.46 -14.09 -6.51
C GLU A 396 24.42 -12.55 -6.51
N HIS A 397 24.24 -11.90 -7.67
CA HIS A 397 24.17 -10.43 -7.78
C HIS A 397 22.85 -9.82 -7.26
N LEU A 398 21.88 -10.64 -6.85
CA LEU A 398 20.60 -10.24 -6.28
C LEU A 398 20.48 -10.57 -4.78
N LYS A 399 21.50 -11.20 -4.19
CA LYS A 399 21.62 -11.36 -2.73
C LYS A 399 22.12 -10.06 -2.10
N LEU A 400 21.92 -9.93 -0.79
CA LEU A 400 22.51 -8.84 -0.02
C LEU A 400 23.95 -9.20 0.37
N HIS A 401 24.88 -8.33 -0.01
CA HIS A 401 26.29 -8.46 0.39
C HIS A 401 26.60 -7.54 1.57
N LEU A 402 27.17 -8.10 2.64
CA LEU A 402 27.63 -7.34 3.81
C LEU A 402 28.87 -6.51 3.45
N GLY A 403 28.92 -5.26 3.91
CA GLY A 403 30.08 -4.37 3.74
C GLY A 403 30.28 -3.77 2.34
N THR A 404 29.40 -4.06 1.38
CA THR A 404 29.40 -3.42 0.05
C THR A 404 28.07 -2.74 -0.25
N ALA A 405 28.08 -1.72 -1.11
CA ALA A 405 26.88 -0.98 -1.46
C ALA A 405 25.99 -1.81 -2.40
N ASN A 406 24.88 -2.31 -1.87
CA ASN A 406 23.88 -3.07 -2.62
C ASN A 406 23.07 -2.13 -3.56
N PRO A 407 22.64 -2.57 -4.75
CA PRO A 407 21.78 -1.76 -5.61
C PRO A 407 20.42 -1.48 -4.96
N LYS A 408 19.93 -0.22 -5.00
CA LYS A 408 18.69 0.19 -4.33
C LYS A 408 17.46 -0.69 -4.62
N HIS A 409 17.35 -1.19 -5.86
CA HIS A 409 16.25 -2.07 -6.27
C HIS A 409 16.35 -3.46 -5.61
N VAL A 410 17.56 -4.00 -5.43
CA VAL A 410 17.82 -5.21 -4.65
C VAL A 410 17.43 -4.99 -3.18
N VAL A 411 17.84 -3.87 -2.57
CA VAL A 411 17.44 -3.54 -1.18
C VAL A 411 15.92 -3.44 -1.04
N LEU A 412 15.21 -2.79 -1.98
CA LEU A 412 13.75 -2.73 -2.00
C LEU A 412 13.08 -4.10 -2.17
N MET A 413 13.67 -5.02 -2.94
CA MET A 413 13.21 -6.39 -3.09
C MET A 413 13.33 -7.18 -1.77
N HIS A 414 14.46 -7.05 -1.05
CA HIS A 414 14.66 -7.69 0.26
C HIS A 414 13.82 -7.06 1.40
N LEU A 415 13.53 -5.75 1.31
CA LEU A 415 12.52 -5.10 2.16
C LEU A 415 11.11 -5.63 1.88
N GLN A 416 10.76 -5.86 0.61
CA GLN A 416 9.47 -6.46 0.25
C GLN A 416 9.37 -7.93 0.67
N PHE A 417 10.45 -8.72 0.54
CA PHE A 417 10.55 -10.09 1.08
C PHE A 417 10.29 -10.10 2.59
N SER A 418 11.01 -9.27 3.35
CA SER A 418 10.86 -9.17 4.81
C SER A 418 9.46 -8.70 5.22
N PHE A 419 8.85 -7.80 4.43
CA PHE A 419 7.45 -7.40 4.61
C PHE A 419 6.46 -8.55 4.37
N ILE A 420 6.71 -9.47 3.43
CA ILE A 420 5.83 -10.62 3.20
C ILE A 420 5.92 -11.62 4.37
N VAL A 421 7.11 -11.81 4.97
CA VAL A 421 7.28 -12.58 6.21
C VAL A 421 6.47 -11.97 7.36
N ILE A 422 6.58 -10.65 7.58
CA ILE A 422 5.77 -9.94 8.58
C ILE A 422 4.27 -10.07 8.28
N LEU A 423 3.86 -9.93 7.02
CA LEU A 423 2.47 -10.05 6.60
C LEU A 423 1.90 -11.45 6.85
N ALA A 424 2.71 -12.50 6.70
CA ALA A 424 2.30 -13.87 7.03
C ALA A 424 2.14 -14.05 8.56
N LEU A 425 3.16 -13.66 9.34
CA LEU A 425 3.31 -14.08 10.75
C LEU A 425 2.71 -13.13 11.81
N ARG A 426 2.34 -11.91 11.43
CA ARG A 426 1.74 -10.95 12.38
C ARG A 426 0.42 -11.42 13.06
N PRO A 427 -0.43 -12.33 12.52
CA PRO A 427 -1.57 -12.87 13.28
C PRO A 427 -1.12 -13.71 14.48
N VAL A 428 -0.04 -14.51 14.33
CA VAL A 428 0.59 -15.22 15.45
C VAL A 428 1.10 -14.23 16.48
N LEU A 429 1.76 -13.15 16.04
CA LEU A 429 2.28 -12.11 16.93
C LEU A 429 1.15 -11.40 17.73
N LEU A 430 0.00 -11.11 17.10
CA LEU A 430 -1.19 -10.61 17.82
C LEU A 430 -1.75 -11.63 18.82
N LYS A 431 -1.78 -12.92 18.46
CA LYS A 431 -2.26 -13.98 19.35
C LYS A 431 -1.41 -14.11 20.60
N LEU A 432 -0.08 -14.09 20.43
CA LEU A 432 0.88 -14.03 21.54
C LEU A 432 0.61 -12.80 22.42
N LEU A 433 0.57 -11.59 21.86
CA LEU A 433 0.26 -10.38 22.61
C LEU A 433 -1.07 -10.50 23.40
N SER A 434 -2.13 -10.99 22.75
CA SER A 434 -3.45 -11.14 23.39
C SER A 434 -3.40 -12.11 24.59
N SER A 435 -2.65 -13.22 24.50
CA SER A 435 -2.44 -14.14 25.63
C SER A 435 -1.67 -13.51 26.78
N HIS A 436 -0.56 -12.81 26.48
CA HIS A 436 0.26 -12.12 27.48
C HIS A 436 -0.53 -11.01 28.21
N VAL A 437 -1.22 -10.14 27.46
CA VAL A 437 -2.03 -9.05 28.01
C VAL A 437 -3.20 -9.57 28.86
N LYS A 438 -3.93 -10.59 28.37
CA LYS A 438 -5.07 -11.18 29.10
C LYS A 438 -4.63 -12.10 30.24
N LYS A 439 -3.34 -12.40 30.39
CA LYS A 439 -2.76 -13.39 31.31
C LYS A 439 -3.45 -14.76 31.23
N ARG A 440 -3.84 -15.16 30.02
CA ARG A 440 -4.47 -16.46 29.74
C ARG A 440 -3.43 -17.37 29.10
N PRO A 441 -3.30 -18.64 29.51
CA PRO A 441 -2.50 -19.61 28.77
C PRO A 441 -3.07 -19.73 27.35
N LEU A 442 -2.21 -20.01 26.38
CA LEU A 442 -2.59 -20.12 24.96
C LEU A 442 -3.60 -21.25 24.69
N GLY A 443 -3.68 -22.24 25.57
CA GLY A 443 -4.64 -23.36 25.48
C GLY A 443 -4.22 -24.47 24.51
N PHE A 444 -2.99 -24.41 23.98
CA PHE A 444 -2.42 -25.42 23.09
C PHE A 444 -1.43 -26.33 23.83
N SER A 445 -0.96 -27.39 23.15
CA SER A 445 0.17 -28.21 23.62
C SER A 445 1.43 -27.36 23.78
N ASP A 446 2.38 -27.82 24.60
CA ASP A 446 3.68 -27.19 24.78
C ASP A 446 4.44 -27.12 23.43
N ASP A 447 4.37 -28.18 22.61
CA ASP A 447 5.00 -28.22 21.28
C ASP A 447 4.48 -27.10 20.34
N VAL A 448 3.15 -26.90 20.33
CA VAL A 448 2.49 -25.88 19.51
C VAL A 448 2.81 -24.49 20.04
N THR A 449 2.90 -24.34 21.37
CA THR A 449 3.32 -23.10 22.00
C THR A 449 4.76 -22.74 21.61
N SER A 450 5.66 -23.72 21.55
CA SER A 450 7.04 -23.55 21.05
C SER A 450 7.06 -23.07 19.60
N ILE A 451 6.29 -23.73 18.70
CA ILE A 451 6.18 -23.33 17.28
C ILE A 451 5.67 -21.88 17.15
N LEU A 452 4.64 -21.48 17.90
CA LEU A 452 4.10 -20.12 17.86
C LEU A 452 5.13 -19.07 18.34
N LEU A 453 5.97 -19.41 19.32
CA LEU A 453 7.06 -18.55 19.77
C LEU A 453 8.14 -18.40 18.69
N THR A 454 8.58 -19.48 18.04
CA THR A 454 9.54 -19.44 16.92
C THR A 454 9.01 -18.63 15.72
N LEU A 455 7.73 -18.73 15.41
CA LEU A 455 7.06 -17.89 14.39
C LEU A 455 7.01 -16.41 14.81
N GLY A 456 6.75 -16.13 16.09
CA GLY A 456 6.83 -14.79 16.66
C GLY A 456 8.23 -14.17 16.57
N GLU A 457 9.26 -14.94 16.91
CA GLU A 457 10.68 -14.56 16.82
C GLU A 457 11.08 -14.25 15.37
N ALA A 458 10.70 -15.10 14.40
CA ALA A 458 10.95 -14.85 12.99
C ALA A 458 10.25 -13.57 12.47
N CYS A 459 9.04 -13.27 12.96
CA CYS A 459 8.35 -12.02 12.64
C CYS A 459 9.09 -10.79 13.20
N ILE A 460 9.54 -10.85 14.45
CA ILE A 460 10.33 -9.79 15.10
C ILE A 460 11.65 -9.59 14.37
N HIS A 461 12.31 -10.68 13.99
CA HIS A 461 13.57 -10.63 13.27
C HIS A 461 13.44 -9.99 11.87
N ALA A 462 12.40 -10.35 11.12
CA ALA A 462 12.09 -9.72 9.85
C ALA A 462 11.87 -8.19 9.98
N ALA A 463 11.31 -7.73 11.09
CA ALA A 463 11.16 -6.30 11.39
C ALA A 463 12.49 -5.62 11.77
N ARG A 464 13.35 -6.27 12.56
CA ARG A 464 14.71 -5.78 12.86
C ARG A 464 15.54 -5.61 11.58
N HIS A 465 15.59 -6.65 10.74
CA HIS A 465 16.30 -6.61 9.46
C HIS A 465 15.72 -5.56 8.49
N SER A 466 14.38 -5.44 8.40
CA SER A 466 13.74 -4.40 7.59
C SER A 466 14.15 -2.99 8.02
N LEU A 467 14.15 -2.72 9.33
CA LEU A 467 14.57 -1.42 9.87
C LEU A 467 16.06 -1.17 9.66
N LYS A 468 16.91 -2.17 9.84
CA LYS A 468 18.36 -2.09 9.58
C LYS A 468 18.64 -1.70 8.13
N LEU A 469 17.99 -2.34 7.15
CA LEU A 469 18.09 -1.95 5.73
C LEU A 469 17.62 -0.50 5.48
N CYS A 470 16.56 -0.05 6.15
CA CYS A 470 16.10 1.35 6.05
C CYS A 470 17.11 2.34 6.66
N GLN A 471 17.80 1.97 7.75
CA GLN A 471 18.84 2.77 8.39
C GLN A 471 20.12 2.84 7.54
N ASP A 472 20.49 1.76 6.86
CA ASP A 472 21.66 1.73 5.98
C ASP A 472 21.43 2.54 4.69
N GLU A 473 20.23 2.48 4.10
CA GLU A 473 19.82 3.38 3.02
C GLU A 473 19.73 4.85 3.47
N TRP A 474 19.34 5.10 4.73
CA TRP A 474 19.28 6.45 5.30
C TRP A 474 20.68 7.05 5.49
N THR A 475 21.57 6.32 6.16
CA THR A 475 22.93 6.78 6.50
C THR A 475 23.85 6.90 5.29
N SER A 476 23.62 6.10 4.23
CA SER A 476 24.28 6.26 2.93
C SER A 476 23.75 7.44 2.10
N GLY A 477 22.72 8.17 2.57
CA GLY A 477 22.07 9.24 1.80
C GLY A 477 21.31 8.72 0.57
N SER A 478 21.02 7.42 0.53
CA SER A 478 20.40 6.73 -0.60
C SER A 478 18.86 6.76 -0.55
N LEU A 479 18.29 6.84 0.65
CA LEU A 479 16.86 6.76 0.89
C LEU A 479 16.08 7.87 0.17
N ALA A 480 15.04 7.48 -0.57
CA ALA A 480 14.19 8.42 -1.29
C ALA A 480 13.32 9.22 -0.29
N VAL A 481 13.56 10.53 -0.19
CA VAL A 481 12.80 11.46 0.67
C VAL A 481 11.30 11.41 0.34
N PHE A 482 10.96 11.26 -0.94
CA PHE A 482 9.60 11.10 -1.43
C PHE A 482 9.25 9.64 -1.77
N GLY A 483 8.01 9.26 -1.51
CA GLY A 483 7.43 7.98 -1.90
C GLY A 483 6.86 7.20 -0.72
N TYR A 484 6.17 6.10 -1.03
CA TYR A 484 5.43 5.32 -0.03
C TYR A 484 6.25 4.17 0.57
N ALA A 485 7.19 3.59 -0.19
CA ALA A 485 7.85 2.33 0.13
C ALA A 485 8.58 2.35 1.49
N PHE A 486 9.59 3.21 1.66
CA PHE A 486 10.36 3.30 2.91
C PHE A 486 9.49 3.65 4.13
N PRO A 487 8.62 4.70 4.11
CA PRO A 487 7.70 4.95 5.23
C PRO A 487 6.86 3.75 5.63
N ALA A 488 6.34 2.97 4.66
CA ALA A 488 5.51 1.81 4.94
C ALA A 488 6.29 0.63 5.54
N PHE A 489 7.53 0.39 5.10
CA PHE A 489 8.40 -0.63 5.70
C PHE A 489 8.81 -0.26 7.12
N ILE A 490 9.18 1.01 7.36
CA ILE A 490 9.50 1.52 8.71
C ILE A 490 8.27 1.41 9.62
N PHE A 491 7.09 1.84 9.16
CA PHE A 491 5.83 1.72 9.90
C PHE A 491 5.50 0.28 10.29
N SER A 492 5.56 -0.66 9.33
CA SER A 492 5.29 -2.08 9.60
C SER A 492 6.29 -2.68 10.59
N SER A 493 7.56 -2.24 10.55
CA SER A 493 8.60 -2.69 11.47
C SER A 493 8.37 -2.14 12.89
N ILE A 494 8.01 -0.86 13.02
CA ILE A 494 7.70 -0.24 14.31
C ILE A 494 6.54 -0.95 15.01
N LEU A 495 5.47 -1.30 14.29
CA LEU A 495 4.33 -2.02 14.89
C LEU A 495 4.77 -3.37 15.48
N VAL A 496 5.59 -4.14 14.76
CA VAL A 496 6.12 -5.42 15.23
C VAL A 496 7.05 -5.24 16.44
N LEU A 497 7.98 -4.29 16.38
CA LEU A 497 8.93 -4.04 17.48
C LEU A 497 8.25 -3.42 18.73
N THR A 498 7.13 -2.70 18.54
CA THR A 498 6.27 -2.23 19.63
C THR A 498 5.55 -3.40 20.31
N ILE A 499 5.20 -4.46 19.58
CA ILE A 499 4.69 -5.70 20.19
C ILE A 499 5.81 -6.45 20.89
N SER A 500 7.00 -6.51 20.27
CA SER A 500 8.20 -7.16 20.81
C SER A 500 8.51 -6.71 22.25
N SER A 501 8.44 -5.41 22.55
CA SER A 501 8.71 -4.87 23.89
C SER A 501 7.71 -5.28 24.98
N HIS A 502 6.55 -5.83 24.60
CA HIS A 502 5.56 -6.41 25.51
C HIS A 502 5.69 -7.95 25.68
N LEU A 503 6.48 -8.61 24.85
CA LEU A 503 6.65 -10.07 24.82
C LEU A 503 7.99 -10.49 25.45
N SER A 504 8.04 -11.71 26.00
CA SER A 504 9.29 -12.27 26.56
C SER A 504 10.34 -12.66 25.52
N ILE A 505 9.95 -12.71 24.23
CA ILE A 505 10.82 -12.97 23.08
C ILE A 505 11.46 -11.69 22.50
N GLY A 506 11.12 -10.52 23.05
CA GLY A 506 11.67 -9.23 22.61
C GLY A 506 13.03 -8.90 23.23
N SER A 507 13.78 -8.04 22.56
CA SER A 507 15.05 -7.50 23.06
C SER A 507 14.85 -6.10 23.62
N PRO A 508 15.54 -5.69 24.71
CA PRO A 508 15.53 -4.30 25.16
C PRO A 508 16.08 -3.31 24.11
N SER A 509 16.85 -3.78 23.12
CA SER A 509 17.29 -2.94 21.98
C SER A 509 16.14 -2.53 21.06
N ASP A 510 15.03 -3.29 21.03
CA ASP A 510 13.89 -3.03 20.14
C ASP A 510 13.25 -1.67 20.43
N THR A 511 13.22 -1.24 21.70
CA THR A 511 12.71 0.08 22.10
C THR A 511 13.54 1.21 21.49
N THR A 512 14.87 1.14 21.57
CA THR A 512 15.78 2.13 20.95
C THR A 512 15.69 2.10 19.42
N SER A 513 15.47 0.92 18.84
CA SER A 513 15.19 0.77 17.41
C SER A 513 13.88 1.47 17.02
N VAL A 514 12.80 1.33 17.80
CA VAL A 514 11.52 2.03 17.61
C VAL A 514 11.69 3.55 17.72
N GLU A 515 12.42 4.05 18.72
CA GLU A 515 12.72 5.49 18.87
C GLU A 515 13.45 6.04 17.64
N THR A 516 14.48 5.34 17.17
CA THR A 516 15.26 5.70 15.98
C THR A 516 14.37 5.70 14.73
N ALA A 517 13.52 4.70 14.57
CA ALA A 517 12.60 4.55 13.44
C ALA A 517 11.51 5.64 13.42
N MET A 518 10.98 6.00 14.59
CA MET A 518 10.04 7.11 14.77
C MET A 518 10.68 8.45 14.40
N GLU A 519 11.94 8.67 14.77
CA GLU A 519 12.70 9.87 14.39
C GLU A 519 12.90 9.96 12.87
N MET A 520 13.24 8.85 12.20
CA MET A 520 13.32 8.80 10.73
C MET A 520 11.99 9.19 10.07
N LEU A 521 10.86 8.66 10.55
CA LEU A 521 9.53 9.05 10.06
C LEU A 521 9.19 10.50 10.35
N ARG A 522 9.58 11.03 11.52
CA ARG A 522 9.40 12.45 11.89
C ARG A 522 10.16 13.37 10.94
N ILE A 523 11.38 13.01 10.57
CA ILE A 523 12.19 13.76 9.60
C ILE A 523 11.54 13.70 8.22
N LEU A 524 11.12 12.53 7.73
CA LEU A 524 10.41 12.39 6.44
C LEU A 524 9.10 13.21 6.41
N LYS A 525 8.33 13.22 7.50
CA LYS A 525 7.16 14.08 7.68
C LYS A 525 7.54 15.57 7.54
N SER A 526 8.66 15.99 8.15
CA SER A 526 9.15 17.38 8.02
C SER A 526 9.64 17.73 6.61
N SER A 527 10.08 16.75 5.83
CA SER A 527 10.44 16.89 4.40
C SER A 527 9.22 16.86 3.45
N ASN A 528 8.00 17.05 3.97
CA ASN A 528 6.74 17.02 3.19
C ASN A 528 6.44 15.67 2.51
N ASN A 529 6.91 14.54 3.06
CA ASN A 529 6.45 13.22 2.64
C ASN A 529 5.07 12.93 3.25
N LEU A 530 4.03 12.95 2.41
CA LEU A 530 2.63 12.76 2.83
C LEU A 530 2.35 11.38 3.43
N ALA A 531 2.99 10.33 2.90
CA ALA A 531 2.85 8.97 3.43
C ALA A 531 3.48 8.88 4.84
N ALA A 532 4.67 9.46 5.03
CA ALA A 532 5.30 9.53 6.34
C ALA A 532 4.46 10.36 7.34
N LYS A 533 3.82 11.45 6.90
CA LYS A 533 2.90 12.23 7.74
C LYS A 533 1.75 11.37 8.28
N ASP A 534 1.07 10.66 7.39
CA ASP A 534 -0.08 9.80 7.68
C ASP A 534 0.28 8.66 8.65
N LEU A 535 1.36 7.94 8.33
CA LEU A 535 1.85 6.79 9.09
C LEU A 535 2.41 7.22 10.46
N TYR A 536 3.05 8.38 10.56
CA TYR A 536 3.53 8.93 11.84
C TYR A 536 2.36 9.31 12.77
N GLU A 537 1.31 9.93 12.24
CA GLU A 537 0.10 10.28 13.03
C GLU A 537 -0.63 9.01 13.54
N GLN A 538 -0.63 7.94 12.75
CA GLN A 538 -1.09 6.61 13.17
C GLN A 538 -0.22 6.03 14.30
N LEU A 539 1.12 6.10 14.19
CA LEU A 539 2.02 5.58 15.22
C LEU A 539 1.95 6.35 16.53
N GLN A 540 1.78 7.67 16.50
CA GLN A 540 1.54 8.47 17.72
C GLN A 540 0.28 7.99 18.45
N SER A 541 -0.77 7.62 17.70
CA SER A 541 -1.99 7.06 18.28
C SER A 541 -1.75 5.67 18.90
N VAL A 542 -0.92 4.83 18.27
CA VAL A 542 -0.49 3.53 18.82
C VAL A 542 0.32 3.69 20.11
N GLN A 543 1.29 4.62 20.14
CA GLN A 543 2.10 4.92 21.32
C GLN A 543 1.24 5.35 22.52
N GLN A 544 0.22 6.19 22.30
CA GLN A 544 -0.73 6.56 23.34
C GLN A 544 -1.51 5.36 23.91
N CYS A 545 -1.80 4.33 23.09
CA CYS A 545 -2.42 3.09 23.58
C CYS A 545 -1.48 2.30 24.49
N VAL A 546 -0.21 2.19 24.08
CA VAL A 546 0.87 1.50 24.81
C VAL A 546 1.13 2.18 26.15
N GLU A 547 1.28 3.51 26.17
CA GLU A 547 1.44 4.31 27.39
C GLU A 547 0.23 4.16 28.33
N HIS A 548 -0.99 4.25 27.80
CA HIS A 548 -2.21 4.06 28.59
C HIS A 548 -2.27 2.65 29.22
N HIS A 549 -1.90 1.62 28.46
CA HIS A 549 -1.81 0.25 28.96
C HIS A 549 -0.77 0.11 30.08
N HIS A 550 0.44 0.66 29.91
CA HIS A 550 1.46 0.67 30.96
C HIS A 550 1.00 1.39 32.25
N HIS A 551 0.27 2.50 32.13
CA HIS A 551 -0.33 3.18 33.28
C HIS A 551 -1.42 2.34 33.98
N LEU A 552 -2.27 1.64 33.22
CA LEU A 552 -3.26 0.71 33.79
C LEU A 552 -2.59 -0.46 34.54
N CYS A 553 -1.54 -1.06 33.98
CA CYS A 553 -0.82 -2.13 34.67
C CYS A 553 -0.07 -1.64 35.92
N SER A 554 0.51 -0.44 35.86
CA SER A 554 1.22 0.17 37.00
C SER A 554 0.26 0.52 38.15
N THR A 555 -0.90 1.10 37.83
CA THR A 555 -1.92 1.43 38.84
C THR A 555 -2.56 0.18 39.46
N ALA A 556 -2.84 -0.86 38.66
CA ALA A 556 -3.33 -2.13 39.18
C ALA A 556 -2.34 -2.83 40.13
N ASN A 557 -1.02 -2.73 39.87
CA ASN A 557 0.00 -3.22 40.79
C ASN A 557 0.12 -2.37 42.06
N ALA A 558 -0.06 -1.04 41.97
CA ALA A 558 -0.05 -0.13 43.11
C ALA A 558 -1.31 -0.23 44.01
N GLN A 559 -2.42 -0.76 43.48
CA GLN A 559 -3.69 -0.91 44.19
C GLN A 559 -3.87 -2.25 44.90
N LYS A 560 -2.87 -3.15 44.88
CA LYS A 560 -2.87 -4.32 45.77
C LYS A 560 -2.73 -3.84 47.22
N PRO A 561 -3.67 -4.18 48.13
CA PRO A 561 -3.55 -3.82 49.53
C PRO A 561 -2.34 -4.51 50.17
N ALA A 562 -1.69 -3.83 51.12
CA ALA A 562 -0.49 -4.30 51.81
C ALA A 562 -0.76 -5.41 52.85
N SER A 563 -1.80 -6.23 52.66
CA SER A 563 -2.22 -7.31 53.57
C SER A 563 -1.61 -8.67 53.24
N ASP A 564 -1.14 -8.90 52.01
CA ASP A 564 -0.41 -10.12 51.63
C ASP A 564 1.08 -9.83 51.36
N ARG A 565 1.77 -9.38 52.42
CA ARG A 565 3.20 -9.70 52.55
C ARG A 565 3.27 -11.08 53.21
N PRO A 566 3.88 -12.11 52.60
CA PRO A 566 4.29 -13.27 53.39
C PRO A 566 5.24 -12.77 54.48
N GLU A 567 4.93 -13.07 55.73
CA GLU A 567 5.75 -12.67 56.87
C GLU A 567 7.18 -13.20 56.71
N SER A 568 8.14 -12.43 57.21
CA SER A 568 9.55 -12.83 57.24
C SER A 568 9.74 -14.01 58.19
N ILE A 569 9.71 -15.22 57.64
CA ILE A 569 10.14 -16.43 58.35
C ILE A 569 11.67 -16.37 58.56
N PRO A 570 12.21 -16.70 59.76
CA PRO A 570 13.63 -16.53 60.06
C PRO A 570 14.57 -17.34 59.15
N ARG A 571 15.75 -16.78 58.88
CA ARG A 571 16.88 -17.51 58.30
C ARG A 571 17.48 -18.46 59.34
N GLU A 572 17.15 -19.75 59.30
CA GLU A 572 17.91 -20.76 60.04
C GLU A 572 17.79 -22.16 59.44
N TRP A 573 18.62 -22.46 58.43
CA TRP A 573 19.11 -23.81 58.12
C TRP A 573 20.45 -23.73 57.39
N ASP A 574 21.49 -23.35 58.14
CA ASP A 574 22.86 -23.77 57.83
C ASP A 574 22.98 -25.27 58.10
N LEU A 575 23.58 -26.03 57.17
CA LEU A 575 24.33 -27.28 57.35
C LEU A 575 24.63 -27.92 55.98
N PRO A 576 25.76 -28.63 55.81
CA PRO A 576 27.11 -28.09 55.76
C PRO A 576 27.72 -28.18 54.35
N ARG A 577 28.78 -27.43 54.08
CA ARG A 577 29.62 -27.68 52.89
C ARG A 577 30.29 -29.06 53.01
N LEU A 578 29.92 -29.97 52.12
CA LEU A 578 30.72 -31.14 51.77
C LEU A 578 31.47 -30.83 50.47
N GLU A 579 32.79 -30.77 50.56
CA GLU A 579 33.68 -30.79 49.39
C GLU A 579 33.60 -32.16 48.73
N GLN A 580 33.45 -32.22 47.39
CA GLN A 580 33.79 -33.38 46.55
C GLN A 580 33.86 -32.97 45.06
N PRO A 581 34.42 -33.79 44.14
CA PRO A 581 35.55 -33.31 43.33
C PRO A 581 35.22 -33.08 41.85
N THR A 582 36.25 -32.68 41.12
CA THR A 582 36.33 -32.65 39.65
C THR A 582 35.89 -33.97 39.01
N ASP A 583 34.84 -33.95 38.19
CA ASP A 583 34.82 -34.37 36.77
C ASP A 583 33.39 -34.52 36.21
N GLY A 584 33.20 -34.23 34.91
CA GLY A 584 32.03 -34.66 34.13
C GLY A 584 30.94 -33.61 33.83
N LEU A 585 31.11 -32.84 32.75
CA LEU A 585 30.04 -32.07 32.10
C LEU A 585 29.36 -32.90 30.98
N PRO A 586 28.02 -33.02 30.94
CA PRO A 586 27.25 -33.14 29.69
C PRO A 586 26.90 -31.75 29.13
N PRO A 587 26.61 -31.62 27.82
CA PRO A 587 26.81 -30.34 27.13
C PRO A 587 25.66 -29.36 27.31
N THR A 588 25.97 -28.19 27.88
CA THR A 588 25.27 -26.94 27.57
C THR A 588 25.50 -26.61 26.09
N PHE A 589 24.43 -26.30 25.35
CA PHE A 589 24.57 -25.73 24.01
C PHE A 589 25.40 -24.43 24.07
N PRO A 590 26.38 -24.22 23.17
CA PRO A 590 27.05 -22.94 23.09
C PRO A 590 26.08 -21.89 22.53
N PRO A 591 25.99 -20.68 23.11
CA PRO A 591 25.34 -19.58 22.42
C PRO A 591 26.11 -19.29 21.14
N LEU A 592 25.40 -19.05 20.04
CA LEU A 592 25.95 -18.59 18.76
C LEU A 592 26.64 -17.24 18.97
N SER A 593 27.94 -17.30 19.26
CA SER A 593 28.74 -16.16 19.71
C SER A 593 29.68 -15.73 18.58
N GLY A 594 29.33 -14.62 17.93
CA GLY A 594 30.13 -14.06 16.84
C GLY A 594 29.45 -12.91 16.09
N PHE A 595 28.13 -12.88 16.05
CA PHE A 595 27.33 -11.80 15.48
C PHE A 595 26.50 -11.12 16.57
N SER A 596 26.24 -9.83 16.41
CA SER A 596 25.18 -9.19 17.21
C SER A 596 23.82 -9.61 16.63
N ASP A 597 22.76 -9.63 17.45
CA ASP A 597 21.39 -9.92 16.96
C ASP A 597 20.91 -8.94 15.86
N MET A 598 21.64 -7.84 15.64
CA MET A 598 21.40 -6.86 14.58
C MET A 598 21.98 -7.25 13.21
N ASP A 599 22.81 -8.28 13.11
CA ASP A 599 23.53 -8.65 11.88
C ASP A 599 22.90 -9.82 11.10
N LEU A 600 21.89 -10.52 11.66
CA LEU A 600 21.20 -11.61 10.97
C LEU A 600 20.23 -11.08 9.90
N SER A 601 20.18 -11.70 8.72
CA SER A 601 19.16 -11.40 7.70
C SER A 601 17.82 -12.07 8.03
N THR A 602 16.72 -11.62 7.40
CA THR A 602 15.42 -12.31 7.49
C THR A 602 15.52 -13.80 7.13
N GLY A 603 16.31 -14.15 6.11
CA GLY A 603 16.56 -15.53 5.69
C GLY A 603 17.21 -16.39 6.74
N MET A 604 18.16 -15.84 7.50
CA MET A 604 18.84 -16.56 8.58
C MET A 604 17.87 -16.98 9.69
N ALA A 605 16.81 -16.20 9.97
CA ALA A 605 15.75 -16.63 10.89
C ALA A 605 14.90 -17.78 10.32
N LEU A 606 14.66 -17.81 9.01
CA LEU A 606 14.00 -18.93 8.31
C LEU A 606 14.86 -20.21 8.24
N GLN A 607 16.15 -20.10 8.60
CA GLN A 607 17.13 -21.18 8.69
C GLN A 607 17.49 -21.55 10.15
N SER A 608 16.80 -21.00 11.15
CA SER A 608 16.97 -21.41 12.55
C SER A 608 16.49 -22.85 12.76
N SER A 609 17.14 -23.62 13.64
CA SER A 609 16.92 -25.08 13.74
C SER A 609 15.46 -25.47 14.05
N LEU A 610 14.79 -24.73 14.94
CA LEU A 610 13.37 -24.94 15.26
C LEU A 610 12.45 -24.57 14.08
N MET A 611 12.84 -23.56 13.28
CA MET A 611 12.12 -23.21 12.06
C MET A 611 12.33 -24.28 10.99
N GLU A 612 13.54 -24.81 10.82
CA GLU A 612 13.79 -25.92 9.88
C GLU A 612 13.02 -27.18 10.26
N GLU A 613 12.91 -27.49 11.57
CA GLU A 613 12.05 -28.55 12.05
C GLU A 613 10.58 -28.29 11.69
N PHE A 614 10.04 -27.10 12.00
CA PHE A 614 8.68 -26.73 11.62
C PHE A 614 8.44 -26.80 10.10
N LEU A 615 9.36 -26.30 9.27
CA LEU A 615 9.23 -26.31 7.81
C LEU A 615 9.36 -27.70 7.18
N THR A 616 9.95 -28.67 7.89
CA THR A 616 10.13 -30.07 7.41
C THR A 616 9.13 -31.06 8.02
N GLN A 617 8.37 -30.67 9.05
CA GLN A 617 7.34 -31.52 9.66
C GLN A 617 6.23 -31.92 8.66
N PRO A 618 5.79 -33.19 8.66
CA PRO A 618 4.73 -33.65 7.75
C PRO A 618 3.38 -33.03 8.11
N VAL A 619 2.68 -32.55 7.08
CA VAL A 619 1.39 -31.82 7.13
C VAL A 619 0.35 -32.50 8.05
N SER A 620 0.32 -33.83 8.10
CA SER A 620 -0.59 -34.63 8.95
C SER A 620 -0.46 -34.38 10.45
N ASN A 621 0.70 -33.92 10.92
CA ASN A 621 0.92 -33.59 12.33
C ASN A 621 0.33 -32.22 12.71
N LEU A 622 0.00 -31.40 11.71
CA LEU A 622 -0.64 -30.08 11.84
C LEU A 622 -2.17 -30.11 11.60
N ASP A 623 -2.74 -31.31 11.38
CA ASP A 623 -4.19 -31.55 11.25
C ASP A 623 -4.86 -31.79 12.62
N SER A 624 -4.15 -32.41 13.57
CA SER A 624 -4.67 -32.71 14.91
C SER A 624 -4.69 -31.47 15.83
N THR A 625 -3.93 -30.43 15.48
CA THR A 625 -3.95 -29.13 16.13
C THR A 625 -5.12 -28.32 15.60
N ASN A 626 -6.29 -28.55 16.22
CA ASN A 626 -7.55 -27.90 15.87
C ASN A 626 -7.56 -26.41 16.28
N LEU A 627 -6.68 -25.62 15.65
CA LEU A 627 -6.81 -24.18 15.40
C LEU A 627 -7.97 -23.98 14.42
N ALA A 628 -9.16 -24.39 14.87
CA ALA A 628 -10.43 -24.43 14.15
C ALA A 628 -10.85 -23.01 13.83
N GLU A 629 -10.26 -22.49 12.75
CA GLU A 629 -10.02 -21.07 12.55
C GLU A 629 -9.11 -20.51 13.69
N LEU A 630 -8.14 -19.66 13.36
CA LEU A 630 -7.87 -18.51 14.23
C LEU A 630 -8.91 -17.51 13.75
N PRO A 631 -10.13 -17.47 14.30
CA PRO A 631 -10.97 -16.32 14.03
C PRO A 631 -10.21 -15.13 14.59
N ILE A 632 -10.30 -14.01 13.91
CA ILE A 632 -9.97 -12.71 14.51
C ILE A 632 -11.21 -12.29 15.34
N ASP A 633 -11.71 -13.25 16.13
CA ASP A 633 -12.68 -13.07 17.20
C ASP A 633 -12.00 -12.28 18.32
N PHE A 634 -12.00 -10.97 18.11
CA PHE A 634 -12.37 -10.05 19.16
C PHE A 634 -13.80 -10.39 19.61
N ASP A 635 -13.92 -11.48 20.36
CA ASP A 635 -15.17 -12.08 20.80
C ASP A 635 -16.04 -11.05 21.55
N VAL A 636 -17.02 -10.52 20.81
CA VAL A 636 -18.00 -9.54 21.30
C VAL A 636 -19.07 -10.25 22.15
N SER A 637 -19.15 -11.59 22.14
CA SER A 637 -20.20 -12.33 22.85
C SER A 637 -20.07 -12.27 24.38
N CYS A 638 -18.86 -12.03 24.90
CA CYS A 638 -18.64 -11.73 26.32
C CYS A 638 -19.33 -10.46 26.84
N LEU A 639 -20.00 -9.66 25.98
CA LEU A 639 -20.79 -8.49 26.40
C LEU A 639 -22.27 -8.81 26.75
N TRP A 640 -22.74 -10.05 26.56
CA TRP A 640 -24.19 -10.37 26.68
C TRP A 640 -24.57 -11.54 27.60
N SER A 641 -23.70 -11.95 28.54
CA SER A 641 -24.03 -12.93 29.59
C SER A 641 -23.96 -12.34 31.01
N GLY A 642 -24.66 -11.24 31.24
CA GLY A 642 -24.96 -10.73 32.58
C GLY A 642 -26.24 -11.38 33.11
N ASN A 643 -26.11 -12.28 34.09
CA ASN A 643 -27.25 -12.90 34.76
C ASN A 643 -28.17 -11.85 35.41
N THR A 644 -29.42 -11.76 34.94
CA THR A 644 -30.56 -11.25 35.73
C THR A 644 -31.68 -12.29 35.75
N SER A 645 -31.46 -13.35 36.53
CA SER A 645 -32.55 -14.15 37.07
C SER A 645 -33.47 -13.25 37.90
N ILE A 646 -34.69 -13.04 37.44
CA ILE A 646 -35.80 -12.49 38.25
C ILE A 646 -36.78 -13.64 38.47
N PRO A 647 -37.16 -13.97 39.71
CA PRO A 647 -38.14 -15.01 40.00
C PRO A 647 -39.57 -14.58 39.63
N GLU A 648 -40.47 -15.56 39.63
CA GLU A 648 -41.89 -15.53 39.21
C GLU A 648 -42.71 -14.25 39.53
#